data_AF-A0A1V2H799-F1
#
_entry.id   AF-A0A1V2H799-F1
#
_cell.length_a   1.000
_cell.length_b   1.000
_cell.length_c   1.000
_cell.angle_alpha   90.00
_cell.angle_beta   90.00
_cell.angle_gamma   90.00
#
_symmetry.space_group_name_H-M   'P 1'
#
loop_
_entity.id
_entity.type
_entity.pdbx_description
1 polymer ?
#
loop_
_entity_poly.entity_id
_entity_poly.type
_entity_poly.pdbx_seq_one_letter_code
_entity_poly.pdbx_strand_id
1 'polypeptide(L)'
;MALRNALLQPQTFGQPAADAEAALADDVLRLAALLAEDAAQGGPLPQILREALLSIEPHLRATLEPRLGAASARADGLISPLRDWIQRMATSVAAIEDDPTGIPARMRQMLRDLRALVDGLTLPKVRGLVDQLRALVQDELQLAPDQLLALLTAALDAALVKLATPAPGSTPEQRRRQRLLAAICTRLRLRLNGVVLPPLDLEPLARLAFDCLARAGLQDALAQIECALDAMEAATEVSGAVIAALRPTPQPVGAGVVPLESSANYAWYASWLLADQDLPLYGLSDLKDPRGLLTLLQEARTDLARALREALDPVLLSPLDAAGTDADPDRATQLLALAAVNQAMQTLVLIDKRGMLAQFPVLEPDALSAELRDLRDRYLADGSLLMFNRKVLDAAFPALFEGVADGAGAWIGKTAGGLLAWPRQQVFVSADRRFVLCDDKPLLAGDSVTWDQAAIFGAAVPGRLGFACNAISAGVCEGFAQILGTGSEAGKALWHLLQMQPGHQAQNAIAGGVEIAETLQQILFGRPTGAWFLEEGSGARGFGRWHDSAIGPKGLAVFAASFQGLHTAAPFGNCLKFWLTVVLTDIVRVAGPAKTTGMIRDVILDVITLVNHEVPADATKEPANRLKQDGLTGVADFAFGMLLQSLYRRDDYSIMLWGRAGAGANRERAMLGYWLLGSALTGIAAGSSGALLAQVTARRLDWRLWLESVGTSALKSFLLFWVLNYLLKENDTDGGRYRPGGGSFPGYPSKEKAPSPYLLPYSKDQSLFVIQANLGLFSHNYLSNANLTGGASATQQTYAYDFGHDFDAGIACARAGVVWSFVESIPDSDESDWNFIIIRHGTPDPVHDDAGAGPRVTYAVYGHLSTGGVTRAFGGTAPVQESMSAGNGTAVTQGQIIGLAGDTGMSFHNHLHMHVLADNGSGQPDTSIAIPFVFQDVEGDGVLRSRRWYKSGNG
;
A
#
# COMPACT_ATOMS: atom_id res chain seq x y z
N MET A 1 45.26 -27.94 32.86
CA MET A 1 43.92 -28.54 32.67
C MET A 1 42.82 -27.75 33.41
N ALA A 2 42.76 -26.41 33.29
CA ALA A 2 41.77 -25.59 34.00
C ALA A 2 40.84 -24.78 33.06
N LEU A 3 41.28 -24.45 31.84
CA LEU A 3 40.44 -23.71 30.87
C LEU A 3 39.37 -24.58 30.18
N ARG A 4 39.63 -25.89 30.02
CA ARG A 4 38.71 -26.82 29.31
C ARG A 4 37.46 -27.14 30.11
N ASN A 5 37.51 -27.10 31.45
CA ASN A 5 36.36 -27.34 32.30
C ASN A 5 35.51 -26.07 32.53
N ALA A 6 36.08 -24.87 32.36
CA ALA A 6 35.34 -23.61 32.48
C ALA A 6 34.41 -23.34 31.27
N LEU A 7 34.75 -23.86 30.08
CA LEU A 7 33.94 -23.71 28.85
C LEU A 7 32.85 -24.78 28.69
N LEU A 8 32.85 -25.83 29.53
CA LEU A 8 31.88 -26.93 29.47
C LEU A 8 30.90 -26.95 30.63
N GLN A 9 30.98 -25.99 31.56
CA GLN A 9 29.90 -25.78 32.50
C GLN A 9 28.81 -24.97 31.80
N PRO A 10 27.56 -25.47 31.71
CA PRO A 10 26.45 -24.64 31.30
C PRO A 10 26.37 -23.50 32.31
N GLN A 11 26.80 -22.32 31.90
CA GLN A 11 26.51 -21.12 32.67
C GLN A 11 25.00 -20.97 32.64
N THR A 12 24.34 -21.36 33.72
CA THR A 12 23.07 -20.75 34.12
C THR A 12 23.40 -19.30 34.44
N PHE A 13 23.66 -18.50 33.40
CA PHE A 13 23.38 -17.08 33.47
C PHE A 13 21.94 -17.03 33.94
N GLY A 14 21.73 -16.43 35.11
CA GLY A 14 20.42 -15.99 35.56
C GLY A 14 19.91 -14.88 34.65
N GLN A 15 19.84 -15.15 33.34
CA GLN A 15 18.90 -14.45 32.51
C GLN A 15 17.55 -14.82 33.09
N PRO A 16 16.71 -13.84 33.48
CA PRO A 16 15.31 -14.14 33.73
C PRO A 16 14.80 -14.98 32.57
N ALA A 17 13.99 -16.01 32.86
CA ALA A 17 13.43 -16.87 31.82
C ALA A 17 12.98 -15.99 30.67
N ALA A 18 13.64 -16.12 29.51
CA ALA A 18 13.40 -15.23 28.38
C ALA A 18 11.89 -15.24 28.16
N ASP A 19 11.28 -14.05 28.24
CA ASP A 19 9.86 -13.89 28.02
C ASP A 19 9.51 -14.69 26.76
N ALA A 20 8.69 -15.74 26.94
CA ALA A 20 8.44 -16.69 25.87
C ALA A 20 7.92 -15.94 24.64
N GLU A 21 7.18 -14.86 24.85
CA GLU A 21 6.60 -14.00 23.82
C GLU A 21 7.69 -13.16 23.11
N ALA A 22 8.60 -12.54 23.86
CA ALA A 22 9.73 -11.81 23.30
C ALA A 22 10.64 -12.71 22.46
N ALA A 23 10.88 -13.95 22.91
CA ALA A 23 11.67 -14.93 22.19
C ALA A 23 11.00 -15.37 20.87
N LEU A 24 9.67 -15.35 20.78
CA LEU A 24 8.98 -15.68 19.53
C LEU A 24 9.09 -14.57 18.51
N ALA A 25 8.86 -13.33 18.91
CA ALA A 25 8.92 -12.24 17.95
C ALA A 25 10.38 -11.96 17.54
N ASP A 26 11.35 -12.21 18.42
CA ASP A 26 12.76 -12.35 18.04
C ASP A 26 12.95 -13.47 17.01
N ASP A 27 12.34 -14.65 17.20
CA ASP A 27 12.39 -15.74 16.21
C ASP A 27 11.84 -15.34 14.84
N VAL A 28 10.74 -14.58 14.79
CA VAL A 28 10.10 -14.16 13.53
C VAL A 28 10.88 -13.02 12.87
N LEU A 29 11.34 -12.03 13.62
CA LEU A 29 12.20 -10.97 13.08
C LEU A 29 13.51 -11.56 12.57
N ARG A 30 14.09 -12.55 13.27
CA ARG A 30 15.26 -13.29 12.81
C ARG A 30 14.96 -14.13 11.60
N LEU A 31 13.78 -14.75 11.49
CA LEU A 31 13.36 -15.46 10.28
C LEU A 31 13.40 -14.50 9.07
N ALA A 32 12.74 -13.35 9.18
CA ALA A 32 12.68 -12.36 8.12
C ALA A 32 14.07 -11.79 7.77
N ALA A 33 14.85 -11.40 8.78
CA ALA A 33 16.20 -10.87 8.61
C ALA A 33 17.14 -11.90 7.96
N LEU A 34 17.09 -13.16 8.39
CA LEU A 34 17.92 -14.23 7.85
C LEU A 34 17.56 -14.53 6.38
N LEU A 35 16.28 -14.52 6.04
CA LEU A 35 15.84 -14.70 4.65
C LEU A 35 16.27 -13.53 3.76
N ALA A 36 16.15 -12.29 4.25
CA ALA A 36 16.61 -11.11 3.53
C ALA A 36 18.14 -11.10 3.35
N GLU A 37 18.90 -11.42 4.40
CA GLU A 37 20.36 -11.51 4.37
C GLU A 37 20.82 -12.61 3.40
N ASP A 38 20.24 -13.80 3.50
CA ASP A 38 20.59 -14.92 2.62
C ASP A 38 20.25 -14.60 1.16
N ALA A 39 19.07 -14.02 0.89
CA ALA A 39 18.68 -13.58 -0.45
C ALA A 39 19.63 -12.51 -1.01
N ALA A 40 20.01 -11.50 -0.22
CA ALA A 40 20.94 -10.45 -0.65
C ALA A 40 22.33 -11.01 -1.02
N GLN A 41 22.69 -12.17 -0.48
CA GLN A 41 23.95 -12.86 -0.76
C GLN A 41 23.79 -14.01 -1.79
N GLY A 42 22.66 -14.11 -2.47
CA GLY A 42 22.38 -15.17 -3.45
C GLY A 42 22.30 -16.57 -2.83
N GLY A 43 21.91 -16.66 -1.56
CA GLY A 43 21.76 -17.92 -0.84
C GLY A 43 20.46 -18.68 -1.16
N PRO A 44 20.38 -19.98 -0.79
CA PRO A 44 19.31 -20.87 -1.22
C PRO A 44 18.07 -20.88 -0.32
N LEU A 45 18.09 -20.21 0.84
CA LEU A 45 17.05 -20.38 1.86
C LEU A 45 15.64 -19.97 1.42
N PRO A 46 15.43 -18.82 0.71
CA PRO A 46 14.11 -18.46 0.21
C PRO A 46 13.55 -19.51 -0.75
N GLN A 47 14.39 -20.07 -1.62
CA GLN A 47 14.02 -21.10 -2.58
C GLN A 47 13.66 -22.42 -1.86
N ILE A 48 14.42 -22.81 -0.84
CA ILE A 48 14.12 -23.99 -0.01
C ILE A 48 12.74 -23.86 0.65
N LEU A 49 12.41 -22.69 1.22
CA LEU A 49 11.09 -22.46 1.83
C LEU A 49 9.97 -22.45 0.78
N ARG A 50 10.19 -21.85 -0.39
CA ARG A 50 9.23 -21.90 -1.50
C ARG A 50 8.95 -23.33 -1.91
N GLU A 51 9.97 -24.15 -2.10
CA GLU A 51 9.78 -25.56 -2.45
C GLU A 51 9.11 -26.37 -1.34
N ALA A 52 9.35 -26.03 -0.07
CA ALA A 52 8.63 -26.64 1.05
C ALA A 52 7.13 -26.35 0.98
N LEU A 53 6.76 -25.09 0.70
CA LEU A 53 5.38 -24.69 0.48
C LEU A 53 4.76 -25.35 -0.76
N LEU A 54 5.52 -25.54 -1.84
CA LEU A 54 5.01 -26.27 -3.00
C LEU A 54 4.84 -27.77 -2.72
N SER A 55 5.62 -28.33 -1.79
CA SER A 55 5.50 -29.76 -1.45
C SER A 55 4.20 -30.14 -0.72
N ILE A 56 3.47 -29.16 -0.15
CA ILE A 56 2.14 -29.41 0.44
C ILE A 56 1.00 -29.40 -0.59
N GLU A 57 1.28 -29.04 -1.84
CA GLU A 57 0.30 -28.98 -2.92
C GLU A 57 -0.52 -30.28 -3.07
N PRO A 58 0.07 -31.50 -3.07
CA PRO A 58 -0.71 -32.73 -3.25
C PRO A 58 -1.74 -32.94 -2.14
N HIS A 59 -1.39 -32.57 -0.91
CA HIS A 59 -2.28 -32.68 0.26
C HIS A 59 -3.43 -31.67 0.19
N LEU A 60 -3.11 -30.43 -0.18
CA LEU A 60 -4.09 -29.36 -0.40
C LEU A 60 -5.06 -29.73 -1.51
N ARG A 61 -4.52 -30.18 -2.64
CA ARG A 61 -5.29 -30.63 -3.80
C ARG A 61 -6.28 -31.73 -3.40
N ALA A 62 -5.81 -32.78 -2.72
CA ALA A 62 -6.68 -33.87 -2.27
C ALA A 62 -7.81 -33.40 -1.34
N THR A 63 -7.58 -32.34 -0.55
CA THR A 63 -8.56 -31.79 0.40
C THR A 63 -9.56 -30.85 -0.28
N LEU A 64 -9.09 -30.01 -1.20
CA LEU A 64 -9.85 -28.92 -1.78
C LEU A 64 -10.52 -29.29 -3.10
N GLU A 65 -9.89 -30.11 -3.94
CA GLU A 65 -10.37 -30.46 -5.29
C GLU A 65 -11.82 -30.98 -5.33
N PRO A 66 -12.27 -31.85 -4.40
CA PRO A 66 -13.67 -32.29 -4.37
C PRO A 66 -14.68 -31.15 -4.10
N ARG A 67 -14.21 -30.01 -3.59
CA ARG A 67 -15.04 -28.89 -3.13
C ARG A 67 -14.99 -27.70 -4.08
N LEU A 68 -14.01 -27.68 -4.99
CA LEU A 68 -13.83 -26.58 -5.93
C LEU A 68 -15.06 -26.34 -6.80
N GLY A 69 -15.85 -27.37 -7.12
CA GLY A 69 -17.10 -27.19 -7.85
C GLY A 69 -18.11 -26.30 -7.10
N ALA A 70 -18.32 -26.54 -5.81
CA ALA A 70 -19.23 -25.75 -4.99
C ALA A 70 -18.67 -24.35 -4.70
N ALA A 71 -17.37 -24.26 -4.40
CA ALA A 71 -16.68 -22.97 -4.23
C ALA A 71 -16.75 -22.12 -5.51
N SER A 72 -16.56 -22.74 -6.69
CA SER A 72 -16.67 -22.06 -7.98
C SER A 72 -18.07 -21.55 -8.24
N ALA A 73 -19.09 -22.36 -8.01
CA ALA A 73 -20.49 -21.94 -8.18
C ALA A 73 -20.85 -20.74 -7.28
N ARG A 74 -20.35 -20.72 -6.04
CA ARG A 74 -20.54 -19.59 -5.12
C ARG A 74 -19.76 -18.35 -5.56
N ALA A 75 -18.51 -18.51 -5.97
CA ALA A 75 -17.67 -17.44 -6.51
C ALA A 75 -18.27 -16.80 -7.76
N ASP A 76 -18.84 -17.60 -8.68
CA ASP A 76 -19.57 -17.11 -9.84
C ASP A 76 -20.81 -16.29 -9.43
N GLY A 77 -21.54 -16.74 -8.39
CA GLY A 77 -22.66 -15.98 -7.83
C GLY A 77 -22.24 -14.59 -7.33
N LEU A 78 -21.08 -14.50 -6.67
CA LEU A 78 -20.52 -13.24 -6.15
C LEU A 78 -20.13 -12.25 -7.27
N ILE A 79 -19.58 -12.75 -8.38
CA ILE A 79 -19.04 -11.91 -9.46
C ILE A 79 -20.09 -11.61 -10.54
N SER A 80 -21.14 -12.42 -10.65
CA SER A 80 -22.16 -12.26 -11.70
C SER A 80 -22.73 -10.84 -11.84
N PRO A 81 -23.05 -10.07 -10.76
CA PRO A 81 -23.58 -8.72 -10.93
C PRO A 81 -22.59 -7.75 -11.58
N LEU A 82 -21.30 -7.89 -11.25
CA LEU A 82 -20.22 -7.09 -11.83
C LEU A 82 -19.96 -7.51 -13.29
N ARG A 83 -19.94 -8.81 -13.57
CA ARG A 83 -19.80 -9.35 -14.93
C ARG A 83 -20.92 -8.84 -15.85
N ASP A 84 -22.16 -8.89 -15.38
CA ASP A 84 -23.33 -8.40 -16.12
C ASP A 84 -23.24 -6.89 -16.36
N TRP A 85 -22.75 -6.12 -15.38
CA TRP A 85 -22.51 -4.69 -15.54
C TRP A 85 -21.44 -4.41 -16.60
N ILE A 86 -20.30 -5.12 -16.55
CA ILE A 86 -19.22 -5.01 -17.55
C ILE A 86 -19.75 -5.31 -18.96
N GLN A 87 -20.55 -6.37 -19.13
CA GLN A 87 -21.11 -6.73 -20.45
C GLN A 87 -22.05 -5.65 -21.02
N ARG A 88 -22.91 -5.06 -20.18
CA ARG A 88 -23.77 -3.92 -20.59
C ARG A 88 -22.93 -2.70 -20.99
N MET A 89 -21.88 -2.42 -20.22
CA MET A 89 -20.98 -1.30 -20.48
C MET A 89 -20.10 -1.54 -21.70
N ALA A 90 -19.63 -2.76 -21.94
CA ALA A 90 -18.84 -3.13 -23.13
C ALA A 90 -19.60 -2.83 -24.42
N THR A 91 -20.90 -3.12 -24.46
CA THR A 91 -21.77 -2.74 -25.58
C THR A 91 -21.83 -1.21 -25.76
N SER A 92 -21.83 -0.46 -24.66
CA SER A 92 -21.89 1.01 -24.68
C SER A 92 -20.55 1.64 -25.07
N VAL A 93 -19.43 1.02 -24.72
CA VAL A 93 -18.06 1.44 -25.03
C VAL A 93 -17.69 1.06 -26.47
N ALA A 94 -18.15 -0.08 -26.99
CA ALA A 94 -17.95 -0.44 -28.40
C ALA A 94 -18.51 0.63 -29.35
N ALA A 95 -19.64 1.24 -28.99
CA ALA A 95 -20.22 2.35 -29.75
C ALA A 95 -19.38 3.65 -29.72
N ILE A 96 -18.35 3.76 -28.87
CA ILE A 96 -17.42 4.89 -28.82
C ILE A 96 -16.38 4.79 -29.95
N GLU A 97 -16.02 3.57 -30.35
CA GLU A 97 -15.06 3.34 -31.43
C GLU A 97 -15.54 3.95 -32.75
N ASP A 98 -16.86 3.97 -32.96
CA ASP A 98 -17.53 4.58 -34.11
C ASP A 98 -17.80 6.09 -33.96
N ASP A 99 -17.85 6.62 -32.72
CA ASP A 99 -18.10 8.04 -32.41
C ASP A 99 -17.35 8.50 -31.13
N PRO A 100 -16.11 8.97 -31.27
CA PRO A 100 -15.30 9.47 -30.15
C PRO A 100 -15.90 10.68 -29.43
N THR A 101 -16.88 11.39 -30.03
CA THR A 101 -17.55 12.52 -29.38
C THR A 101 -18.46 12.08 -28.23
N GLY A 102 -18.79 10.79 -28.16
CA GLY A 102 -19.57 10.19 -27.08
C GLY A 102 -18.79 9.94 -25.78
N ILE A 103 -17.45 10.05 -25.75
CA ILE A 103 -16.63 9.67 -24.58
C ILE A 103 -17.11 10.36 -23.28
N PRO A 104 -17.27 11.70 -23.20
CA PRO A 104 -17.70 12.34 -21.94
C PRO A 104 -19.09 11.90 -21.48
N ALA A 105 -20.04 11.75 -22.41
CA ALA A 105 -21.40 11.26 -22.12
C ALA A 105 -21.39 9.81 -21.61
N ARG A 106 -20.52 8.96 -22.15
CA ARG A 106 -20.35 7.57 -21.70
C ARG A 106 -19.60 7.47 -20.38
N MET A 107 -18.60 8.31 -20.14
CA MET A 107 -17.95 8.46 -18.83
C MET A 107 -18.98 8.84 -17.76
N ARG A 108 -19.87 9.81 -18.05
CA ARG A 108 -20.98 10.16 -17.15
C ARG A 108 -21.90 8.98 -16.87
N GLN A 109 -22.31 8.25 -17.91
CA GLN A 109 -23.17 7.09 -17.71
C GLN A 109 -22.49 6.04 -16.83
N MET A 110 -21.20 5.79 -17.06
CA MET A 110 -20.42 4.86 -16.24
C MET A 110 -20.32 5.33 -14.79
N LEU A 111 -20.07 6.63 -14.55
CA LEU A 111 -20.03 7.21 -13.21
C LEU A 111 -21.38 7.14 -12.50
N ARG A 112 -22.49 7.39 -13.21
CA ARG A 112 -23.85 7.24 -12.66
C ARG A 112 -24.16 5.79 -12.30
N ASP A 113 -23.76 4.85 -13.14
CA ASP A 113 -23.98 3.43 -12.86
C ASP A 113 -23.10 2.93 -11.71
N LEU A 114 -21.84 3.40 -11.63
CA LEU A 114 -20.95 3.15 -10.49
C LEU A 114 -21.50 3.78 -9.21
N ARG A 115 -22.02 5.00 -9.28
CA ARG A 115 -22.68 5.67 -8.16
C ARG A 115 -23.92 4.90 -7.71
N ALA A 116 -24.77 4.46 -8.63
CA ALA A 116 -25.93 3.63 -8.30
C ALA A 116 -25.53 2.29 -7.65
N LEU A 117 -24.41 1.70 -8.07
CA LEU A 117 -23.85 0.51 -7.43
C LEU A 117 -23.42 0.81 -5.99
N VAL A 118 -22.68 1.91 -5.78
CA VAL A 118 -22.18 2.35 -4.47
C VAL A 118 -23.31 2.78 -3.53
N ASP A 119 -24.27 3.56 -4.01
CA ASP A 119 -25.49 3.96 -3.28
C ASP A 119 -26.33 2.73 -2.90
N GLY A 120 -26.26 1.69 -3.73
CA GLY A 120 -26.84 0.40 -3.45
C GLY A 120 -26.18 -0.37 -2.30
N LEU A 121 -24.94 -0.05 -1.89
CA LEU A 121 -24.21 -0.73 -0.82
C LEU A 121 -24.66 -0.28 0.57
N THR A 122 -25.80 -0.80 1.01
CA THR A 122 -26.27 -0.61 2.39
C THR A 122 -25.56 -1.58 3.35
N LEU A 123 -25.49 -1.24 4.65
CA LEU A 123 -24.92 -2.14 5.66
C LEU A 123 -25.50 -3.58 5.59
N PRO A 124 -26.82 -3.81 5.40
CA PRO A 124 -27.35 -5.15 5.15
C PRO A 124 -26.77 -5.86 3.92
N LYS A 125 -26.50 -5.16 2.81
CA LYS A 125 -25.86 -5.77 1.64
C LYS A 125 -24.39 -6.07 1.88
N VAL A 126 -23.67 -5.17 2.56
CA VAL A 126 -22.27 -5.40 2.96
C VAL A 126 -22.19 -6.63 3.87
N ARG A 127 -23.09 -6.77 4.85
CA ARG A 127 -23.22 -8.00 5.66
C ARG A 127 -23.43 -9.23 4.79
N GLY A 128 -24.38 -9.18 3.86
CA GLY A 128 -24.66 -10.30 2.96
C GLY A 128 -23.45 -10.72 2.10
N LEU A 129 -22.66 -9.75 1.61
CA LEU A 129 -21.43 -10.04 0.87
C LEU A 129 -20.36 -10.67 1.77
N VAL A 130 -20.16 -10.12 2.96
CA VAL A 130 -19.23 -10.65 3.95
C VAL A 130 -19.59 -12.08 4.37
N ASP A 131 -20.89 -12.36 4.58
CA ASP A 131 -21.38 -13.70 4.90
C ASP A 131 -21.14 -14.70 3.74
N GLN A 132 -21.28 -14.25 2.48
CA GLN A 132 -20.99 -15.09 1.32
C GLN A 132 -19.49 -15.39 1.19
N LEU A 133 -18.62 -14.41 1.46
CA LEU A 133 -17.17 -14.60 1.51
C LEU A 133 -16.78 -15.56 2.64
N ARG A 134 -17.44 -15.46 3.81
CA ARG A 134 -17.27 -16.43 4.89
C ARG A 134 -17.62 -17.83 4.42
N ALA A 135 -18.80 -18.00 3.84
CA ALA A 135 -19.28 -19.29 3.41
C ALA A 135 -18.33 -19.89 2.37
N LEU A 136 -17.81 -19.07 1.44
CA LEU A 136 -16.79 -19.50 0.49
C LEU A 136 -15.54 -20.03 1.19
N VAL A 137 -14.99 -19.29 2.16
CA VAL A 137 -13.73 -19.66 2.85
C VAL A 137 -13.91 -20.79 3.86
N GLN A 138 -14.90 -20.68 4.74
CA GLN A 138 -15.12 -21.61 5.85
C GLN A 138 -15.99 -22.81 5.49
N ASP A 139 -17.05 -22.64 4.72
CA ASP A 139 -18.01 -23.73 4.48
C ASP A 139 -17.59 -24.54 3.26
N GLU A 140 -17.31 -23.87 2.14
CA GLU A 140 -16.99 -24.53 0.87
C GLU A 140 -15.53 -25.02 0.84
N LEU A 141 -14.56 -24.16 1.20
CA LEU A 141 -13.15 -24.55 1.19
C LEU A 141 -12.71 -25.25 2.49
N GLN A 142 -13.47 -25.11 3.57
CA GLN A 142 -13.10 -25.54 4.92
C GLN A 142 -11.75 -25.02 5.39
N LEU A 143 -11.43 -23.77 5.02
CA LEU A 143 -10.31 -23.03 5.56
C LEU A 143 -10.73 -22.35 6.87
N ALA A 144 -11.37 -23.11 7.76
CA ALA A 144 -11.64 -22.68 9.11
C ALA A 144 -10.32 -22.62 9.92
N PRO A 145 -10.30 -21.92 11.07
CA PRO A 145 -9.05 -21.62 11.77
C PRO A 145 -8.20 -22.86 12.09
N ASP A 146 -8.82 -23.96 12.51
CA ASP A 146 -8.11 -25.20 12.84
C ASP A 146 -7.39 -25.82 11.62
N GLN A 147 -8.04 -25.78 10.45
CA GLN A 147 -7.50 -26.28 9.19
C GLN A 147 -6.36 -25.39 8.70
N LEU A 148 -6.48 -24.07 8.83
CA LEU A 148 -5.40 -23.14 8.52
C LEU A 148 -4.18 -23.38 9.43
N LEU A 149 -4.39 -23.63 10.72
CA LEU A 149 -3.31 -23.99 11.64
C LEU A 149 -2.65 -25.31 11.25
N ALA A 150 -3.43 -26.31 10.83
CA ALA A 150 -2.91 -27.58 10.31
C ALA A 150 -2.07 -27.38 9.04
N LEU A 151 -2.47 -26.49 8.13
CA LEU A 151 -1.71 -26.17 6.92
C LEU A 151 -0.39 -25.45 7.23
N LEU A 152 -0.41 -24.46 8.12
CA LEU A 152 0.81 -23.77 8.57
C LEU A 152 1.79 -24.76 9.23
N THR A 153 1.24 -25.68 10.01
CA THR A 153 1.98 -26.76 10.67
C THR A 153 2.64 -27.68 9.65
N ALA A 154 1.88 -28.14 8.64
CA ALA A 154 2.41 -28.97 7.56
C ALA A 154 3.49 -28.27 6.73
N ALA A 155 3.32 -26.97 6.48
CA ALA A 155 4.31 -26.15 5.78
C ALA A 155 5.63 -26.05 6.56
N LEU A 156 5.57 -25.83 7.88
CA LEU A 156 6.77 -25.80 8.72
C LEU A 156 7.44 -27.18 8.79
N ASP A 157 6.66 -28.26 8.89
CA ASP A 157 7.19 -29.62 8.90
C ASP A 157 7.91 -29.94 7.57
N ALA A 158 7.33 -29.57 6.43
CA ALA A 158 7.96 -29.68 5.12
C ALA A 158 9.25 -28.84 5.01
N ALA A 159 9.24 -27.62 5.55
CA ALA A 159 10.41 -26.75 5.58
C ALA A 159 11.54 -27.38 6.40
N LEU A 160 11.23 -27.94 7.57
CA LEU A 160 12.19 -28.61 8.43
C LEU A 160 12.84 -29.82 7.76
N VAL A 161 12.06 -30.62 7.01
CA VAL A 161 12.59 -31.75 6.23
C VAL A 161 13.60 -31.29 5.19
N LYS A 162 13.30 -30.23 4.43
CA LYS A 162 14.23 -29.69 3.43
C LYS A 162 15.45 -29.03 4.08
N LEU A 163 15.27 -28.30 5.18
CA LEU A 163 16.35 -27.62 5.89
C LEU A 163 17.30 -28.60 6.60
N ALA A 164 16.90 -29.84 6.85
CA ALA A 164 17.76 -30.87 7.45
C ALA A 164 18.92 -31.30 6.54
N THR A 165 18.78 -31.13 5.21
CA THR A 165 19.78 -31.58 4.24
C THR A 165 20.45 -30.37 3.57
N PRO A 166 21.75 -30.09 3.83
CA PRO A 166 22.43 -28.99 3.15
C PRO A 166 22.65 -29.29 1.67
N ALA A 167 22.47 -28.28 0.81
CA ALA A 167 22.66 -28.45 -0.62
C ALA A 167 24.13 -28.83 -0.94
N PRO A 168 24.37 -29.71 -1.92
CA PRO A 168 25.73 -30.03 -2.38
C PRO A 168 26.50 -28.76 -2.73
N GLY A 169 27.73 -28.60 -2.24
CA GLY A 169 28.56 -27.42 -2.51
C GLY A 169 28.29 -26.20 -1.63
N SER A 170 27.37 -26.26 -0.66
CA SER A 170 27.10 -25.13 0.26
C SER A 170 28.36 -24.67 1.00
N THR A 171 28.52 -23.36 1.18
CA THR A 171 29.59 -22.77 2.01
C THR A 171 29.33 -23.00 3.51
N PRO A 172 30.36 -22.91 4.38
CA PRO A 172 30.17 -22.96 5.83
C PRO A 172 29.14 -21.94 6.35
N GLU A 173 29.13 -20.74 5.77
CA GLU A 173 28.23 -19.63 6.09
C GLU A 173 26.78 -19.98 5.71
N GLN A 174 26.56 -20.49 4.49
CA GLN A 174 25.24 -20.97 4.05
C GLN A 174 24.72 -22.10 4.96
N ARG A 175 25.58 -23.06 5.32
CA ARG A 175 25.22 -24.13 6.28
C ARG A 175 24.92 -23.61 7.68
N ARG A 176 25.55 -22.51 8.10
CA ARG A 176 25.24 -21.85 9.38
C ARG A 176 23.87 -21.20 9.32
N ARG A 177 23.58 -20.41 8.29
CA ARG A 177 22.26 -19.79 8.11
C ARG A 177 21.15 -20.82 7.99
N GLN A 178 21.35 -21.90 7.23
CA GLN A 178 20.40 -23.00 7.12
C GLN A 178 20.06 -23.63 8.47
N ARG A 179 21.06 -23.88 9.32
CA ARG A 179 20.85 -24.42 10.68
C ARG A 179 20.12 -23.43 11.60
N LEU A 180 20.42 -22.14 11.48
CA LEU A 180 19.71 -21.10 12.22
C LEU A 180 18.24 -21.05 11.81
N LEU A 181 17.96 -21.12 10.50
CA LEU A 181 16.61 -21.17 9.97
C LEU A 181 15.84 -22.40 10.48
N ALA A 182 16.46 -23.59 10.41
CA ALA A 182 15.87 -24.82 10.92
C ALA A 182 15.50 -24.69 12.41
N ALA A 183 16.41 -24.15 13.23
CA ALA A 183 16.17 -23.95 14.65
C ALA A 183 15.00 -22.98 14.92
N ILE A 184 14.89 -21.90 14.13
CA ILE A 184 13.77 -20.96 14.20
C ILE A 184 12.45 -21.67 13.83
N CYS A 185 12.41 -22.38 12.70
CA CYS A 185 11.23 -23.12 12.27
C CYS A 185 10.80 -24.17 13.30
N THR A 186 11.73 -24.88 13.96
CA THR A 186 11.41 -25.83 15.04
C THR A 186 10.76 -25.13 16.24
N ARG A 187 11.29 -23.97 16.65
CA ARG A 187 10.69 -23.21 17.76
C ARG A 187 9.30 -22.69 17.41
N LEU A 188 9.11 -22.17 16.21
CA LEU A 188 7.80 -21.76 15.70
C LEU A 188 6.81 -22.94 15.72
N ARG A 189 7.21 -24.08 15.17
CA ARG A 189 6.42 -25.31 15.10
C ARG A 189 5.95 -25.81 16.46
N LEU A 190 6.81 -25.74 17.49
CA LEU A 190 6.47 -26.14 18.86
C LEU A 190 5.44 -25.20 19.49
N ARG A 191 5.58 -23.89 19.24
CA ARG A 191 4.70 -22.86 19.79
C ARG A 191 3.30 -22.90 19.18
N LEU A 192 3.17 -23.30 17.91
CA LEU A 192 1.86 -23.45 17.25
C LEU A 192 0.93 -24.46 17.95
N ASN A 193 1.45 -25.44 18.68
CA ASN A 193 0.62 -26.44 19.37
C ASN A 193 -0.24 -25.87 20.50
N GLY A 194 0.09 -24.68 21.02
CA GLY A 194 -0.67 -24.01 22.09
C GLY A 194 -1.64 -22.93 21.58
N VAL A 195 -1.70 -22.72 20.27
CA VAL A 195 -2.45 -21.62 19.68
C VAL A 195 -3.90 -22.02 19.46
N VAL A 196 -4.83 -21.20 19.98
CA VAL A 196 -6.25 -21.27 19.64
C VAL A 196 -6.63 -20.00 18.90
N LEU A 197 -7.22 -20.16 17.72
CA LEU A 197 -7.61 -19.04 16.88
C LEU A 197 -9.04 -18.62 17.20
N PRO A 198 -9.32 -17.31 17.30
CA PRO A 198 -10.67 -16.85 17.52
C PRO A 198 -11.57 -17.19 16.31
N PRO A 199 -12.87 -17.45 16.53
CA PRO A 199 -13.81 -17.58 15.42
C PRO A 199 -13.90 -16.26 14.64
N LEU A 200 -14.16 -16.36 13.33
CA LEU A 200 -14.37 -15.20 12.47
C LEU A 200 -15.73 -14.56 12.79
N ASP A 201 -15.76 -13.58 13.70
CA ASP A 201 -16.92 -12.68 13.86
C ASP A 201 -16.89 -11.60 12.77
N LEU A 202 -17.94 -11.56 11.96
CA LEU A 202 -17.98 -10.77 10.74
C LEU A 202 -18.88 -9.54 10.82
N GLU A 203 -19.68 -9.42 11.88
CA GLU A 203 -20.49 -8.23 12.11
C GLU A 203 -19.61 -6.97 12.31
N PRO A 204 -18.51 -7.02 13.07
CA PRO A 204 -17.56 -5.91 13.14
C PRO A 204 -16.95 -5.56 11.79
N LEU A 205 -16.63 -6.56 10.97
CA LEU A 205 -16.10 -6.36 9.62
C LEU A 205 -17.12 -5.68 8.72
N ALA A 206 -18.37 -6.13 8.70
CA ALA A 206 -19.40 -5.53 7.85
C ALA A 206 -19.64 -4.06 8.22
N ARG A 207 -19.64 -3.72 9.51
CA ARG A 207 -19.71 -2.34 9.98
C ARG A 207 -18.49 -1.53 9.60
N LEU A 208 -17.29 -2.07 9.82
CA LEU A 208 -16.05 -1.35 9.57
C LEU A 208 -15.80 -1.16 8.06
N ALA A 209 -16.17 -2.14 7.23
CA ALA A 209 -16.18 -2.03 5.78
C ALA A 209 -17.20 -0.99 5.30
N PHE A 210 -18.44 -1.01 5.83
CA PHE A 210 -19.44 0.00 5.50
C PHE A 210 -19.00 1.41 5.95
N ASP A 211 -18.49 1.55 7.17
CA ASP A 211 -17.92 2.79 7.69
C ASP A 211 -16.76 3.28 6.82
N CYS A 212 -15.91 2.40 6.33
CA CYS A 212 -14.81 2.77 5.44
C CYS A 212 -15.31 3.23 4.09
N LEU A 213 -16.30 2.56 3.50
CA LEU A 213 -16.94 2.99 2.26
C LEU A 213 -17.61 4.35 2.43
N ALA A 214 -18.29 4.58 3.56
CA ALA A 214 -18.91 5.86 3.90
C ALA A 214 -17.88 6.97 4.16
N ARG A 215 -16.83 6.69 4.96
CA ARG A 215 -15.75 7.65 5.27
C ARG A 215 -14.84 7.93 4.08
N ALA A 216 -14.74 7.01 3.15
CA ALA A 216 -14.06 7.25 1.89
C ALA A 216 -14.75 8.35 1.08
N GLY A 217 -15.98 8.76 1.45
CA GLY A 217 -16.70 9.79 0.73
C GLY A 217 -16.87 9.40 -0.74
N LEU A 218 -16.90 8.11 -1.07
CA LEU A 218 -16.95 7.65 -2.46
C LEU A 218 -18.20 8.18 -3.16
N GLN A 219 -19.31 8.30 -2.42
CA GLN A 219 -20.55 8.92 -2.89
C GLN A 219 -20.37 10.41 -3.19
N ASP A 220 -19.80 11.15 -2.25
CA ASP A 220 -19.51 12.59 -2.42
C ASP A 220 -18.50 12.84 -3.53
N ALA A 221 -17.50 11.97 -3.64
CA ALA A 221 -16.47 12.01 -4.66
C ALA A 221 -17.07 11.73 -6.04
N LEU A 222 -17.89 10.69 -6.20
CA LEU A 222 -18.57 10.40 -7.46
C LEU A 222 -19.51 11.55 -7.86
N ALA A 223 -20.28 12.11 -6.90
CA ALA A 223 -21.16 13.25 -7.16
C ALA A 223 -20.38 14.51 -7.60
N GLN A 224 -19.23 14.77 -6.98
CA GLN A 224 -18.39 15.90 -7.33
C GLN A 224 -17.57 15.68 -8.61
N ILE A 225 -17.19 14.44 -8.95
CA ILE A 225 -16.61 14.12 -10.27
C ILE A 225 -17.66 14.40 -11.36
N GLU A 226 -18.93 14.05 -11.15
CA GLU A 226 -20.01 14.42 -12.08
C GLU A 226 -20.09 15.95 -12.25
N CYS A 227 -20.06 16.72 -11.17
CA CYS A 227 -20.03 18.18 -11.23
C CYS A 227 -18.74 18.73 -11.87
N ALA A 228 -17.59 18.11 -11.62
CA ALA A 228 -16.31 18.49 -12.20
C ALA A 228 -16.32 18.21 -13.71
N LEU A 229 -16.93 17.12 -14.17
CA LEU A 229 -17.15 16.86 -15.59
C LEU A 229 -18.04 17.93 -16.23
N ASP A 230 -19.07 18.41 -15.54
CA ASP A 230 -19.88 19.55 -16.03
C ASP A 230 -19.04 20.82 -16.15
N ALA A 231 -18.18 21.10 -15.16
CA ALA A 231 -17.26 22.23 -15.20
C ALA A 231 -16.16 22.06 -16.27
N MET A 232 -15.70 20.83 -16.53
CA MET A 232 -14.71 20.49 -17.55
C MET A 232 -15.31 20.52 -18.95
N GLU A 233 -16.58 20.18 -19.14
CA GLU A 233 -17.30 20.38 -20.40
C GLU A 233 -17.48 21.87 -20.70
N ALA A 234 -17.88 22.65 -19.69
CA ALA A 234 -17.90 24.11 -19.81
C ALA A 234 -16.50 24.69 -20.08
N ALA A 235 -15.45 24.11 -19.47
CA ALA A 235 -14.07 24.53 -19.68
C ALA A 235 -13.50 24.06 -21.02
N THR A 236 -13.97 22.96 -21.61
CA THR A 236 -13.56 22.50 -22.95
C THR A 236 -14.21 23.34 -24.05
N GLU A 237 -15.43 23.86 -23.83
CA GLU A 237 -16.00 24.94 -24.66
C GLU A 237 -15.13 26.20 -24.63
N VAL A 238 -14.57 26.56 -23.47
CA VAL A 238 -13.61 27.68 -23.31
C VAL A 238 -12.21 27.34 -23.84
N SER A 239 -11.79 26.07 -23.74
CA SER A 239 -10.49 25.58 -24.24
C SER A 239 -10.46 25.57 -25.75
N GLY A 240 -11.59 25.37 -26.43
CA GLY A 240 -11.73 25.62 -27.86
C GLY A 240 -11.31 27.05 -28.23
N ALA A 241 -11.61 28.04 -27.38
CA ALA A 241 -11.20 29.43 -27.58
C ALA A 241 -9.71 29.69 -27.21
N VAL A 242 -9.19 29.04 -26.18
CA VAL A 242 -7.76 29.15 -25.78
C VAL A 242 -6.82 28.44 -26.76
N ILE A 243 -7.21 27.27 -27.27
CA ILE A 243 -6.48 26.51 -28.29
C ILE A 243 -6.53 27.23 -29.64
N ALA A 244 -7.66 27.85 -29.99
CA ALA A 244 -7.76 28.75 -31.14
C ALA A 244 -6.87 30.00 -31.01
N ALA A 245 -6.60 30.45 -29.78
CA ALA A 245 -5.69 31.59 -29.53
C ALA A 245 -4.20 31.20 -29.51
N LEU A 246 -3.86 29.92 -29.31
CA LEU A 246 -2.48 29.43 -29.17
C LEU A 246 -1.92 28.74 -30.44
N ARG A 247 -2.69 28.61 -31.53
CA ARG A 247 -2.22 28.02 -32.81
C ARG A 247 -2.37 28.99 -34.01
N PRO A 248 -1.34 29.16 -34.87
CA PRO A 248 -1.37 30.11 -35.98
C PRO A 248 -2.05 29.63 -37.28
N THR A 249 -2.68 28.44 -37.32
CA THR A 249 -3.43 27.98 -38.51
C THR A 249 -4.74 27.26 -38.16
N PRO A 250 -5.83 27.49 -38.92
CA PRO A 250 -7.16 26.98 -38.58
C PRO A 250 -7.43 25.59 -39.17
N GLN A 251 -7.95 24.68 -38.34
CA GLN A 251 -8.62 23.44 -38.73
C GLN A 251 -9.88 23.22 -37.85
N PRO A 252 -10.83 22.36 -38.28
CA PRO A 252 -12.20 22.35 -37.76
C PRO A 252 -12.27 22.03 -36.27
N VAL A 253 -13.11 22.79 -35.58
CA VAL A 253 -13.30 22.75 -34.13
C VAL A 253 -14.34 21.69 -33.80
N GLY A 254 -13.91 20.64 -33.10
CA GLY A 254 -14.78 19.62 -32.51
C GLY A 254 -13.97 18.48 -31.88
N ALA A 255 -14.41 18.02 -30.71
CA ALA A 255 -13.93 16.87 -29.92
C ALA A 255 -12.87 17.14 -28.82
N GLY A 256 -13.16 16.61 -27.62
CA GLY A 256 -12.41 16.76 -26.37
C GLY A 256 -11.14 15.90 -26.23
N VAL A 257 -10.57 15.42 -27.32
CA VAL A 257 -9.20 14.93 -27.41
C VAL A 257 -8.66 15.49 -28.71
N VAL A 258 -7.61 16.32 -28.66
CA VAL A 258 -6.99 16.85 -29.89
C VAL A 258 -5.90 15.87 -30.29
N PRO A 259 -6.10 14.97 -31.27
CA PRO A 259 -4.99 14.21 -31.81
C PRO A 259 -3.99 15.22 -32.37
N LEU A 260 -2.80 15.29 -31.77
CA LEU A 260 -1.68 15.91 -32.44
C LEU A 260 -1.32 14.93 -33.54
N GLU A 261 -1.54 15.31 -34.81
CA GLU A 261 -1.27 14.46 -35.98
C GLU A 261 0.17 13.88 -36.03
N SER A 262 1.07 14.40 -35.18
CA SER A 262 2.46 13.98 -35.04
C SER A 262 2.83 13.34 -33.70
N SER A 263 1.89 12.94 -32.84
CA SER A 263 2.21 12.35 -31.51
C SER A 263 1.86 10.87 -31.37
N ALA A 264 2.67 10.12 -30.64
CA ALA A 264 2.39 8.72 -30.31
C ALA A 264 1.09 8.53 -29.51
N ASN A 265 0.32 7.50 -29.88
CA ASN A 265 -0.90 7.11 -29.18
C ASN A 265 -0.55 6.19 -28.00
N TYR A 266 -0.93 6.58 -26.79
CA TYR A 266 -0.73 5.76 -25.60
C TYR A 266 -1.74 4.60 -25.57
N ALA A 267 -1.28 3.40 -25.23
CA ALA A 267 -2.13 2.21 -25.11
C ALA A 267 -2.33 1.87 -23.62
N TRP A 268 -3.44 2.32 -23.06
CA TRP A 268 -3.83 2.22 -21.65
C TRP A 268 -3.93 0.79 -21.17
N TYR A 269 -4.66 -0.07 -21.88
CA TYR A 269 -4.88 -1.43 -21.45
C TYR A 269 -3.62 -2.27 -21.61
N ALA A 270 -2.89 -2.09 -22.72
CA ALA A 270 -1.60 -2.71 -22.94
C ALA A 270 -0.56 -2.33 -21.86
N SER A 271 -0.50 -1.05 -21.49
CA SER A 271 0.37 -0.56 -20.41
C SER A 271 0.00 -1.20 -19.07
N TRP A 272 -1.28 -1.28 -18.75
CA TRP A 272 -1.75 -1.95 -17.52
C TRP A 272 -1.47 -3.46 -17.52
N LEU A 273 -1.65 -4.14 -18.65
CA LEU A 273 -1.35 -5.57 -18.79
C LEU A 273 0.13 -5.87 -18.56
N LEU A 274 1.03 -4.97 -18.94
CA LEU A 274 2.47 -5.18 -18.84
C LEU A 274 3.10 -4.56 -17.57
N ALA A 275 2.36 -3.75 -16.80
CA ALA A 275 2.90 -3.01 -15.66
C ALA A 275 3.57 -3.88 -14.57
N ASP A 276 3.12 -5.10 -14.37
CA ASP A 276 3.65 -6.05 -13.38
C ASP A 276 4.51 -7.16 -14.01
N GLN A 277 4.68 -7.16 -15.34
CA GLN A 277 5.35 -8.22 -16.08
C GLN A 277 6.84 -7.95 -16.21
N ASP A 278 7.65 -9.00 -16.16
CA ASP A 278 9.05 -8.91 -16.54
C ASP A 278 9.16 -9.13 -18.05
N LEU A 279 9.52 -8.07 -18.79
CA LEU A 279 9.73 -8.15 -20.24
C LEU A 279 11.22 -8.11 -20.56
N PRO A 280 11.90 -9.27 -20.65
CA PRO A 280 13.31 -9.35 -20.97
C PRO A 280 13.59 -9.13 -22.46
N LEU A 281 12.84 -8.24 -23.11
CA LEU A 281 13.06 -7.81 -24.50
C LEU A 281 14.17 -6.75 -24.56
N TYR A 282 14.83 -6.63 -25.70
CA TYR A 282 15.86 -5.61 -25.91
C TYR A 282 15.24 -4.23 -26.14
N GLY A 283 15.68 -3.25 -25.36
CA GLY A 283 15.42 -1.83 -25.61
C GLY A 283 16.61 -1.14 -26.27
N LEU A 284 16.40 0.11 -26.70
CA LEU A 284 17.51 0.96 -27.17
C LEU A 284 18.60 1.11 -26.10
N SER A 285 18.25 1.12 -24.80
CA SER A 285 19.24 1.17 -23.72
C SER A 285 20.14 -0.05 -23.62
N ASP A 286 19.71 -1.21 -24.14
CA ASP A 286 20.41 -2.47 -23.99
C ASP A 286 21.40 -2.74 -25.13
N LEU A 287 21.44 -1.86 -26.13
CA LEU A 287 22.21 -2.01 -27.36
C LEU A 287 23.60 -1.36 -27.21
N LYS A 288 24.64 -2.19 -27.13
CA LYS A 288 26.05 -1.73 -27.03
C LYS A 288 26.63 -1.32 -28.38
N ASP A 289 26.28 -2.06 -29.42
CA ASP A 289 26.79 -1.85 -30.79
C ASP A 289 25.65 -1.89 -31.81
N PRO A 290 25.00 -0.74 -32.06
CA PRO A 290 23.91 -0.65 -33.05
C PRO A 290 24.34 -1.01 -34.48
N ARG A 291 25.57 -0.69 -34.86
CA ARG A 291 26.11 -1.01 -36.20
C ARG A 291 26.34 -2.51 -36.37
N GLY A 292 26.89 -3.14 -35.33
CA GLY A 292 27.09 -4.58 -35.29
C GLY A 292 25.76 -5.34 -35.44
N LEU A 293 24.70 -4.87 -34.77
CA LEU A 293 23.36 -5.48 -34.91
C LEU A 293 22.80 -5.32 -36.33
N LEU A 294 22.91 -4.13 -36.92
CA LEU A 294 22.45 -3.90 -38.29
C LEU A 294 23.21 -4.80 -39.29
N THR A 295 24.53 -4.86 -39.17
CA THR A 295 25.39 -5.71 -40.01
C THR A 295 25.03 -7.18 -39.85
N LEU A 296 24.78 -7.65 -38.63
CA LEU A 296 24.36 -9.02 -38.35
C LEU A 296 23.07 -9.37 -39.10
N LEU A 297 22.06 -8.48 -39.07
CA LEU A 297 20.76 -8.69 -39.70
C LEU A 297 20.80 -8.54 -41.23
N GLN A 298 21.65 -7.67 -41.77
CA GLN A 298 21.81 -7.50 -43.22
C GLN A 298 22.57 -8.65 -43.86
N GLU A 299 23.69 -9.05 -43.25
CA GLU A 299 24.53 -10.11 -43.81
C GLU A 299 24.01 -11.51 -43.51
N ALA A 300 23.25 -11.68 -42.42
CA ALA A 300 22.60 -12.94 -42.01
C ALA A 300 23.50 -14.18 -42.13
N ARG A 301 24.80 -14.03 -41.77
CA ARG A 301 25.83 -15.06 -42.01
C ARG A 301 25.67 -16.31 -41.15
N THR A 302 24.97 -16.21 -40.03
CA THR A 302 24.68 -17.34 -39.13
C THR A 302 23.23 -17.77 -39.27
N ASP A 303 22.93 -19.04 -38.97
CA ASP A 303 21.55 -19.55 -39.01
C ASP A 303 20.64 -18.77 -38.04
N LEU A 304 21.17 -18.34 -36.89
CA LEU A 304 20.45 -17.47 -35.96
C LEU A 304 20.17 -16.09 -36.57
N ALA A 305 21.15 -15.44 -37.19
CA ALA A 305 20.94 -14.14 -37.81
C ALA A 305 19.92 -14.23 -38.97
N ARG A 306 19.93 -15.33 -39.72
CA ARG A 306 18.92 -15.62 -40.74
C ARG A 306 17.53 -15.80 -40.14
N ALA A 307 17.42 -16.54 -39.03
CA ALA A 307 16.16 -16.70 -38.28
C ALA A 307 15.58 -15.36 -37.82
N LEU A 308 16.42 -14.53 -37.20
CA LEU A 308 16.04 -13.21 -36.72
C LEU A 308 15.55 -12.31 -37.87
N ARG A 309 16.20 -12.39 -39.03
CA ARG A 309 15.82 -11.66 -40.23
C ARG A 309 14.52 -12.19 -40.84
N GLU A 310 14.34 -13.51 -40.93
CA GLU A 310 13.12 -14.15 -41.46
C GLU A 310 11.89 -13.92 -40.58
N ALA A 311 12.08 -13.60 -39.29
CA ALA A 311 10.99 -13.27 -38.38
C ALA A 311 10.36 -11.88 -38.63
N LEU A 312 11.01 -11.00 -39.40
CA LEU A 312 10.48 -9.67 -39.75
C LEU A 312 9.38 -9.77 -40.81
N ASP A 313 8.45 -8.81 -40.77
CA ASP A 313 7.56 -8.56 -41.92
C ASP A 313 8.39 -8.21 -43.17
N PRO A 314 8.17 -8.84 -44.32
CA PRO A 314 8.87 -8.54 -45.57
C PRO A 314 8.88 -7.05 -45.95
N VAL A 315 7.83 -6.30 -45.60
CA VAL A 315 7.71 -4.85 -45.84
C VAL A 315 8.80 -4.06 -45.11
N LEU A 316 9.29 -4.59 -43.98
CA LEU A 316 10.30 -3.96 -43.13
C LEU A 316 11.74 -4.33 -43.51
N LEU A 317 11.95 -5.33 -44.35
CA LEU A 317 13.28 -5.72 -44.81
C LEU A 317 13.88 -4.67 -45.75
N SER A 318 13.08 -4.05 -46.61
CA SER A 318 13.59 -3.07 -47.58
C SER A 318 14.20 -1.81 -46.93
N PRO A 319 13.57 -1.18 -45.91
CA PRO A 319 14.21 -0.10 -45.15
C PRO A 319 15.47 -0.55 -44.41
N LEU A 320 15.48 -1.77 -43.87
CA LEU A 320 16.62 -2.32 -43.14
C LEU A 320 17.82 -2.57 -44.08
N ASP A 321 17.59 -3.06 -45.29
CA ASP A 321 18.63 -3.29 -46.31
C ASP A 321 19.14 -2.01 -46.95
N ALA A 322 18.30 -0.98 -47.02
CA ALA A 322 18.68 0.33 -47.53
C ALA A 322 19.53 1.16 -46.54
N ALA A 323 19.57 0.76 -45.26
CA ALA A 323 20.36 1.45 -44.25
C ALA A 323 21.86 1.21 -44.43
N GLY A 324 22.66 2.28 -44.47
CA GLY A 324 24.12 2.18 -44.53
C GLY A 324 24.73 1.68 -43.22
N THR A 325 25.82 0.92 -43.31
CA THR A 325 26.57 0.38 -42.15
C THR A 325 27.80 1.20 -41.76
N ASP A 326 28.10 2.25 -42.53
CA ASP A 326 29.31 3.09 -42.35
C ASP A 326 29.22 4.05 -41.14
N ALA A 327 28.02 4.34 -40.65
CA ALA A 327 27.73 5.22 -39.52
C ALA A 327 26.77 4.56 -38.53
N ASP A 328 26.58 5.16 -37.34
CA ASP A 328 25.58 4.65 -36.41
C ASP A 328 24.20 4.80 -37.04
N PRO A 329 23.40 3.71 -37.10
CA PRO A 329 22.07 3.78 -37.66
C PRO A 329 21.22 4.82 -36.93
N ASP A 330 20.31 5.48 -37.64
CA ASP A 330 19.36 6.38 -36.99
C ASP A 330 18.41 5.63 -36.05
N ARG A 331 17.69 6.36 -35.19
CA ARG A 331 16.78 5.76 -34.18
C ARG A 331 15.74 4.83 -34.81
N ALA A 332 15.19 5.20 -35.97
CA ALA A 332 14.17 4.41 -36.65
C ALA A 332 14.74 3.07 -37.14
N THR A 333 15.95 3.07 -37.70
CA THR A 333 16.68 1.88 -38.13
C THR A 333 17.08 1.01 -36.94
N GLN A 334 17.51 1.61 -35.83
CA GLN A 334 17.81 0.87 -34.59
C GLN A 334 16.56 0.18 -34.04
N LEU A 335 15.43 0.89 -33.96
CA LEU A 335 14.15 0.33 -33.52
C LEU A 335 13.67 -0.79 -34.45
N LEU A 336 13.88 -0.65 -35.76
CA LEU A 336 13.55 -1.69 -36.74
C LEU A 336 14.38 -2.95 -36.54
N ALA A 337 15.69 -2.79 -36.36
CA ALA A 337 16.60 -3.90 -36.07
C ALA A 337 16.26 -4.59 -34.74
N LEU A 338 15.95 -3.83 -33.69
CA LEU A 338 15.51 -4.38 -32.40
C LEU A 338 14.13 -5.04 -32.48
N ALA A 339 13.20 -4.49 -33.28
CA ALA A 339 11.89 -5.09 -33.50
C ALA A 339 12.03 -6.51 -34.09
N ALA A 340 12.97 -6.71 -35.02
CA ALA A 340 13.31 -8.02 -35.58
C ALA A 340 13.68 -9.03 -34.48
N VAL A 341 14.62 -8.61 -33.63
CA VAL A 341 15.13 -9.45 -32.53
C VAL A 341 14.01 -9.77 -31.55
N ASN A 342 13.27 -8.75 -31.11
CA ASN A 342 12.19 -8.91 -30.15
C ASN A 342 11.02 -9.73 -30.72
N GLN A 343 10.70 -9.59 -32.00
CA GLN A 343 9.68 -10.40 -32.66
C GLN A 343 10.08 -11.86 -32.73
N ALA A 344 11.34 -12.17 -33.09
CA ALA A 344 11.85 -13.53 -33.04
C ALA A 344 11.84 -14.10 -31.62
N MET A 345 12.23 -13.31 -30.60
CA MET A 345 12.14 -13.73 -29.20
C MET A 345 10.71 -14.04 -28.77
N GLN A 346 9.73 -13.33 -29.32
CA GLN A 346 8.30 -13.51 -29.04
C GLN A 346 7.63 -14.63 -29.87
N THR A 347 8.28 -15.17 -30.90
CA THR A 347 7.61 -16.09 -31.84
C THR A 347 8.33 -17.41 -32.06
N LEU A 348 9.65 -17.47 -31.77
CA LEU A 348 10.49 -18.63 -32.03
C LEU A 348 11.09 -19.18 -30.73
N VAL A 349 11.41 -20.48 -30.72
CA VAL A 349 12.30 -21.09 -29.72
C VAL A 349 13.69 -21.13 -30.34
N LEU A 350 14.62 -20.30 -29.86
CA LEU A 350 15.90 -20.08 -30.55
C LEU A 350 16.86 -21.28 -30.51
N ILE A 351 16.69 -22.20 -29.56
CA ILE A 351 17.48 -23.43 -29.44
C ILE A 351 16.55 -24.59 -29.04
N ASP A 352 16.03 -25.33 -30.01
CA ASP A 352 15.43 -26.64 -29.74
C ASP A 352 15.92 -27.69 -30.75
N LYS A 353 16.55 -28.76 -30.23
CA LYS A 353 17.01 -29.93 -30.99
C LYS A 353 16.08 -31.15 -30.82
N ARG A 354 14.90 -31.03 -30.18
CA ARG A 354 13.97 -32.17 -29.93
C ARG A 354 12.56 -31.93 -30.51
N GLY A 355 12.30 -32.51 -31.70
CA GLY A 355 10.94 -32.68 -32.24
C GLY A 355 10.68 -31.97 -33.58
N MET A 356 9.45 -32.08 -34.10
CA MET A 356 9.02 -31.56 -35.41
C MET A 356 9.13 -30.01 -35.58
N LEU A 357 9.54 -29.29 -34.53
CA LEU A 357 9.75 -27.83 -34.50
C LEU A 357 11.23 -27.44 -34.34
N ALA A 358 12.18 -28.34 -34.58
CA ALA A 358 13.61 -28.02 -34.54
C ALA A 358 13.98 -27.01 -35.63
N GLN A 359 14.11 -25.73 -35.27
CA GLN A 359 14.33 -24.68 -36.27
C GLN A 359 15.77 -24.18 -36.37
N PHE A 360 16.63 -24.22 -35.32
CA PHE A 360 18.00 -23.66 -35.45
C PHE A 360 19.09 -24.38 -34.60
N PRO A 361 20.23 -24.80 -35.20
CA PRO A 361 21.38 -25.35 -34.49
C PRO A 361 22.44 -24.26 -34.23
N VAL A 362 22.37 -23.55 -33.09
CA VAL A 362 23.25 -22.38 -32.89
C VAL A 362 24.30 -22.56 -31.79
N LEU A 363 23.99 -23.31 -30.74
CA LEU A 363 24.96 -23.65 -29.69
C LEU A 363 24.97 -25.16 -29.49
N GLU A 364 26.16 -25.76 -29.41
CA GLU A 364 26.25 -27.15 -28.97
C GLU A 364 25.63 -27.27 -27.57
N PRO A 365 24.80 -28.30 -27.28
CA PRO A 365 24.13 -28.43 -25.97
C PRO A 365 25.08 -28.36 -24.76
N ASP A 366 26.35 -28.75 -24.97
CA ASP A 366 27.41 -28.73 -23.96
C ASP A 366 28.03 -27.33 -23.75
N ALA A 367 27.80 -26.38 -24.67
CA ALA A 367 28.23 -24.98 -24.56
C ALA A 367 27.24 -24.11 -23.77
N LEU A 368 26.07 -24.64 -23.41
CA LEU A 368 25.07 -23.93 -22.59
C LEU A 368 25.49 -23.92 -21.12
N SER A 369 25.41 -22.76 -20.47
CA SER A 369 25.58 -22.65 -19.02
C SER A 369 24.55 -23.55 -18.28
N ALA A 370 24.82 -23.87 -17.01
CA ALA A 370 23.88 -24.67 -16.21
C ALA A 370 22.51 -23.98 -16.09
N GLU A 371 22.52 -22.66 -15.93
CA GLU A 371 21.34 -21.79 -15.89
C GLU A 371 20.54 -21.83 -17.19
N LEU A 372 21.21 -21.72 -18.35
CA LEU A 372 20.53 -21.73 -19.65
C LEU A 372 19.92 -23.11 -19.96
N ARG A 373 20.54 -24.18 -19.46
CA ARG A 373 19.96 -25.53 -19.50
C ARG A 373 18.73 -25.67 -18.60
N ASP A 374 18.78 -25.11 -17.39
CA ASP A 374 17.59 -25.08 -16.50
C ASP A 374 16.44 -24.33 -17.16
N LEU A 375 16.67 -23.13 -17.70
CA LEU A 375 15.67 -22.33 -18.42
C LEU A 375 15.09 -23.10 -19.63
N ARG A 376 15.94 -23.74 -20.43
CA ARG A 376 15.50 -24.57 -21.56
C ARG A 376 14.55 -25.68 -21.11
N ASP A 377 14.86 -26.33 -19.99
CA ASP A 377 14.10 -27.50 -19.54
C ASP A 377 12.77 -27.13 -18.85
N ARG A 378 12.58 -25.85 -18.48
CA ARG A 378 11.40 -25.36 -17.75
C ARG A 378 10.52 -24.35 -18.49
N TYR A 379 10.98 -23.71 -19.57
CA TYR A 379 10.25 -22.57 -20.16
C TYR A 379 8.82 -22.91 -20.62
N LEU A 380 8.60 -24.14 -21.11
CA LEU A 380 7.26 -24.60 -21.49
C LEU A 380 6.30 -24.69 -20.30
N ALA A 381 6.83 -24.96 -19.10
CA ALA A 381 6.06 -25.16 -17.89
C ALA A 381 5.81 -23.85 -17.12
N ASP A 382 6.70 -22.85 -17.23
CA ASP A 382 6.62 -21.62 -16.45
C ASP A 382 6.51 -20.32 -17.27
N GLY A 383 6.41 -20.42 -18.60
CA GLY A 383 6.21 -19.26 -19.47
C GLY A 383 7.48 -18.42 -19.70
N SER A 384 8.66 -18.91 -19.30
CA SER A 384 9.91 -18.15 -19.33
C SER A 384 10.61 -18.11 -20.71
N LEU A 385 9.89 -18.38 -21.81
CA LEU A 385 10.48 -18.41 -23.16
C LEU A 385 11.22 -17.12 -23.51
N LEU A 386 10.67 -15.95 -23.15
CA LEU A 386 11.32 -14.67 -23.42
C LEU A 386 12.67 -14.55 -22.71
N MET A 387 12.76 -15.01 -21.46
CA MET A 387 14.01 -14.99 -20.69
C MET A 387 15.01 -16.00 -21.25
N PHE A 388 14.53 -17.20 -21.62
CA PHE A 388 15.36 -18.19 -22.30
C PHE A 388 15.96 -17.63 -23.59
N ASN A 389 15.12 -17.11 -24.48
CA ASN A 389 15.57 -16.50 -25.74
C ASN A 389 16.52 -15.32 -25.51
N ARG A 390 16.27 -14.49 -24.49
CA ARG A 390 17.17 -13.39 -24.11
C ARG A 390 18.56 -13.89 -23.75
N LYS A 391 18.64 -14.88 -22.86
CA LYS A 391 19.92 -15.44 -22.41
C LYS A 391 20.67 -16.18 -23.52
N VAL A 392 19.95 -16.80 -24.46
CA VAL A 392 20.55 -17.35 -25.69
C VAL A 392 21.23 -16.25 -26.50
N LEU A 393 20.54 -15.13 -26.73
CA LEU A 393 21.07 -14.03 -27.52
C LEU A 393 22.21 -13.30 -26.80
N ASP A 394 22.13 -13.11 -25.48
CA ASP A 394 23.21 -12.57 -24.66
C ASP A 394 24.48 -13.44 -24.75
N ALA A 395 24.32 -14.77 -24.81
CA ALA A 395 25.43 -15.71 -24.96
C ALA A 395 25.99 -15.76 -26.39
N ALA A 396 25.12 -15.68 -27.40
CA ALA A 396 25.51 -15.71 -28.81
C ALA A 396 26.16 -14.40 -29.27
N PHE A 397 25.71 -13.25 -28.74
CA PHE A 397 26.10 -11.92 -29.16
C PHE A 397 26.45 -10.96 -28.00
N PRO A 398 27.39 -11.33 -27.10
CA PRO A 398 27.69 -10.53 -25.89
C PRO A 398 28.28 -9.14 -26.17
N ALA A 399 28.83 -8.94 -27.38
CA ALA A 399 29.35 -7.65 -27.85
C ALA A 399 28.22 -6.70 -28.31
N LEU A 400 27.08 -7.23 -28.74
CA LEU A 400 25.96 -6.42 -29.25
C LEU A 400 25.06 -5.92 -28.13
N PHE A 401 24.89 -6.73 -27.07
CA PHE A 401 23.87 -6.46 -26.06
C PHE A 401 24.40 -6.42 -24.63
N GLU A 402 23.73 -5.63 -23.79
CA GLU A 402 23.88 -5.67 -22.33
C GLU A 402 23.20 -6.91 -21.74
N GLY A 403 23.89 -7.60 -20.83
CA GLY A 403 23.35 -8.81 -20.20
C GLY A 403 22.27 -8.46 -19.17
N VAL A 404 21.23 -9.28 -19.08
CA VAL A 404 20.21 -9.10 -18.04
C VAL A 404 20.73 -9.61 -16.70
N ALA A 405 20.71 -8.73 -15.69
CA ALA A 405 20.92 -9.12 -14.31
C ALA A 405 19.70 -9.88 -13.77
N ASP A 406 19.89 -11.15 -13.46
CA ASP A 406 18.94 -12.03 -12.79
C ASP A 406 19.48 -12.46 -11.42
N GLY A 407 18.59 -12.46 -10.43
CA GLY A 407 18.94 -12.84 -9.06
C GLY A 407 18.00 -12.27 -8.01
N ALA A 408 18.16 -12.75 -6.79
CA ALA A 408 17.35 -12.34 -5.65
C ALA A 408 17.44 -10.84 -5.34
N GLY A 409 18.57 -10.17 -5.60
CA GLY A 409 18.71 -8.71 -5.48
C GLY A 409 17.85 -7.93 -6.47
N ALA A 410 17.76 -8.41 -7.72
CA ALA A 410 16.85 -7.84 -8.72
C ALA A 410 15.39 -8.12 -8.34
N TRP A 411 15.08 -9.30 -7.80
CA TRP A 411 13.75 -9.61 -7.27
C TRP A 411 13.38 -8.73 -6.07
N ILE A 412 14.27 -8.54 -5.08
CA ILE A 412 14.04 -7.64 -3.93
C ILE A 412 13.87 -6.20 -4.41
N GLY A 413 14.72 -5.72 -5.32
CA GLY A 413 14.57 -4.40 -5.94
C GLY A 413 13.24 -4.26 -6.69
N LYS A 414 12.79 -5.32 -7.37
CA LYS A 414 11.49 -5.37 -8.04
C LYS A 414 10.32 -5.40 -7.02
N THR A 415 10.42 -6.11 -5.91
CA THR A 415 9.38 -6.15 -4.87
C THR A 415 9.33 -4.83 -4.09
N ALA A 416 10.48 -4.27 -3.71
CA ALA A 416 10.61 -2.98 -3.04
C ALA A 416 10.19 -1.81 -3.95
N GLY A 417 10.51 -1.85 -5.24
CA GLY A 417 10.05 -0.87 -6.22
C GLY A 417 8.55 -0.93 -6.48
N GLY A 418 7.92 -2.10 -6.36
CA GLY A 418 6.46 -2.26 -6.41
C GLY A 418 5.76 -1.66 -5.19
N LEU A 419 6.38 -1.76 -4.00
CA LEU A 419 5.93 -1.09 -2.77
C LEU A 419 5.93 0.44 -2.89
N LEU A 420 6.81 1.02 -3.71
CA LEU A 420 6.89 2.46 -3.99
C LEU A 420 6.07 2.88 -5.22
N ALA A 421 5.25 1.98 -5.78
CA ALA A 421 4.43 2.22 -6.97
C ALA A 421 5.22 2.82 -8.14
N TRP A 422 6.48 2.38 -8.34
CA TRP A 422 7.29 2.85 -9.47
C TRP A 422 6.66 2.37 -10.77
N PRO A 423 6.19 3.27 -11.67
CA PRO A 423 5.51 2.85 -12.89
C PRO A 423 6.47 2.05 -13.76
N ARG A 424 5.99 0.89 -14.20
CA ARG A 424 6.72 -0.05 -15.02
C ARG A 424 5.98 -0.16 -16.34
N GLN A 425 6.75 -0.09 -17.43
CA GLN A 425 6.33 -0.47 -18.78
C GLN A 425 5.12 0.31 -19.32
N GLN A 426 5.39 1.40 -20.03
CA GLN A 426 4.36 2.17 -20.73
C GLN A 426 4.35 1.80 -22.22
N VAL A 427 3.19 1.43 -22.75
CA VAL A 427 3.01 1.02 -24.15
C VAL A 427 2.44 2.17 -24.97
N PHE A 428 3.04 2.40 -26.13
CA PHE A 428 2.58 3.41 -27.08
C PHE A 428 2.76 2.96 -28.52
N VAL A 429 1.86 3.43 -29.38
CA VAL A 429 1.97 3.31 -30.83
C VAL A 429 2.58 4.63 -31.32
N SER A 430 3.73 4.55 -31.97
CA SER A 430 4.41 5.70 -32.60
C SER A 430 3.46 6.56 -33.47
N ALA A 431 3.77 7.84 -33.61
CA ALA A 431 2.94 8.81 -34.35
C ALA A 431 2.71 8.41 -35.81
N ASP A 432 3.75 7.87 -36.47
CA ASP A 432 3.70 7.35 -37.83
C ASP A 432 3.05 5.95 -37.93
N ARG A 433 2.63 5.39 -36.78
CA ARG A 433 2.06 4.06 -36.63
C ARG A 433 2.95 2.97 -37.23
N ARG A 434 4.27 3.14 -37.18
CA ARG A 434 5.21 2.13 -37.66
C ARG A 434 5.68 1.17 -36.58
N PHE A 435 5.60 1.58 -35.32
CA PHE A 435 6.08 0.84 -34.16
C PHE A 435 5.06 0.82 -33.02
N VAL A 436 4.93 -0.34 -32.38
CA VAL A 436 4.41 -0.48 -31.02
C VAL A 436 5.61 -0.59 -30.09
N LEU A 437 5.72 0.32 -29.12
CA LEU A 437 6.85 0.41 -28.20
C LEU A 437 6.36 0.20 -26.77
N CYS A 438 7.13 -0.54 -25.97
CA CYS A 438 7.01 -0.61 -24.52
C CYS A 438 8.24 0.06 -23.90
N ASP A 439 8.06 1.27 -23.39
CA ASP A 439 9.13 2.24 -23.15
C ASP A 439 10.02 2.39 -24.40
N ASP A 440 11.23 1.85 -24.38
CA ASP A 440 12.21 1.86 -25.46
C ASP A 440 12.36 0.51 -26.17
N LYS A 441 11.49 -0.47 -25.85
CA LYS A 441 11.50 -1.83 -26.39
C LYS A 441 10.47 -1.92 -27.50
N PRO A 442 10.87 -2.12 -28.77
CA PRO A 442 9.91 -2.36 -29.83
C PRO A 442 9.26 -3.74 -29.66
N LEU A 443 7.93 -3.74 -29.53
CA LEU A 443 7.10 -4.94 -29.44
C LEU A 443 6.68 -5.45 -30.83
N LEU A 444 6.40 -4.51 -31.74
CA LEU A 444 6.00 -4.76 -33.13
C LEU A 444 6.49 -3.60 -34.00
N ALA A 445 6.85 -3.91 -35.25
CA ALA A 445 6.99 -2.94 -36.32
C ALA A 445 6.10 -3.36 -37.50
N GLY A 446 5.65 -2.40 -38.31
CA GLY A 446 4.80 -2.68 -39.47
C GLY A 446 4.36 -1.40 -40.19
N ASP A 447 3.36 -1.53 -41.08
CA ASP A 447 2.70 -0.41 -41.72
C ASP A 447 1.31 -0.20 -41.08
N SER A 448 1.11 0.96 -40.44
CA SER A 448 -0.10 1.31 -39.68
C SER A 448 -0.51 0.30 -38.59
N VAL A 449 0.39 0.04 -37.65
CA VAL A 449 0.18 -0.94 -36.57
C VAL A 449 -0.76 -0.44 -35.47
N THR A 450 -1.45 -1.37 -34.81
CA THR A 450 -2.17 -1.17 -33.54
C THR A 450 -1.51 -1.98 -32.43
N TRP A 451 -1.73 -1.62 -31.17
CA TRP A 451 -1.03 -2.25 -30.05
C TRP A 451 -1.34 -3.74 -29.93
N ASP A 452 -2.59 -4.14 -30.20
CA ASP A 452 -3.10 -5.50 -30.07
C ASP A 452 -2.57 -6.47 -31.12
N GLN A 453 -1.98 -5.95 -32.21
CA GLN A 453 -1.31 -6.75 -33.23
C GLN A 453 0.05 -7.29 -32.76
N ALA A 454 0.65 -6.72 -31.71
CA ALA A 454 1.94 -7.20 -31.24
C ALA A 454 1.82 -8.64 -30.72
N ALA A 455 2.83 -9.47 -30.97
CA ALA A 455 2.75 -10.90 -30.71
C ALA A 455 2.40 -11.23 -29.24
N ILE A 456 2.87 -10.43 -28.28
CA ILE A 456 2.52 -10.55 -26.85
C ILE A 456 1.03 -10.35 -26.54
N PHE A 457 0.26 -9.69 -27.42
CA PHE A 457 -1.19 -9.50 -27.31
C PHE A 457 -1.99 -10.34 -28.32
N GLY A 458 -1.31 -11.21 -29.08
CA GLY A 458 -1.88 -12.02 -30.17
C GLY A 458 -1.80 -13.53 -29.93
N ALA A 459 -1.91 -14.30 -31.02
CA ALA A 459 -2.05 -15.76 -31.02
C ALA A 459 -1.01 -16.48 -30.14
N ALA A 460 -1.47 -17.47 -29.36
CA ALA A 460 -0.67 -18.13 -28.34
C ALA A 460 0.47 -19.01 -28.89
N VAL A 461 1.69 -18.73 -28.44
CA VAL A 461 2.91 -19.50 -28.71
C VAL A 461 3.25 -20.34 -27.48
N PRO A 462 3.62 -21.63 -27.64
CA PRO A 462 4.00 -22.51 -26.53
C PRO A 462 5.06 -21.91 -25.61
N GLY A 463 4.79 -21.87 -24.31
CA GLY A 463 5.73 -21.38 -23.29
C GLY A 463 5.97 -19.87 -23.29
N ARG A 464 5.20 -19.09 -24.06
CA ARG A 464 5.32 -17.63 -24.14
C ARG A 464 4.33 -16.94 -23.20
N LEU A 465 4.77 -15.85 -22.57
CA LEU A 465 3.88 -14.84 -22.01
C LEU A 465 3.03 -14.19 -23.14
N GLY A 466 1.70 -14.29 -23.07
CA GLY A 466 0.84 -13.60 -24.03
C GLY A 466 -0.60 -13.41 -23.54
N PHE A 467 -1.23 -12.30 -23.89
CA PHE A 467 -2.58 -11.95 -23.47
C PHE A 467 -3.58 -12.05 -24.63
N ALA A 468 -4.82 -12.43 -24.34
CA ALA A 468 -5.91 -12.55 -25.30
C ALA A 468 -7.01 -11.51 -25.04
N CYS A 469 -7.70 -11.07 -26.10
CA CYS A 469 -8.82 -10.13 -26.07
C CYS A 469 -10.00 -10.63 -26.93
N ASN A 470 -10.42 -11.89 -26.72
CA ASN A 470 -11.37 -12.58 -27.60
C ASN A 470 -12.85 -12.36 -27.21
N ALA A 471 -13.16 -12.31 -25.91
CA ALA A 471 -14.53 -12.16 -25.41
C ALA A 471 -14.97 -10.69 -25.38
N ILE A 472 -14.05 -9.80 -25.05
CA ILE A 472 -14.17 -8.34 -25.06
C ILE A 472 -13.02 -7.85 -25.95
N SER A 473 -13.35 -7.16 -27.04
CA SER A 473 -12.37 -6.72 -28.03
C SER A 473 -11.29 -5.82 -27.44
N ALA A 474 -10.12 -5.79 -28.08
CA ALA A 474 -9.01 -4.95 -27.68
C ALA A 474 -9.41 -3.46 -27.59
N GLY A 475 -10.16 -2.95 -28.57
CA GLY A 475 -10.67 -1.56 -28.57
C GLY A 475 -11.57 -1.24 -27.37
N VAL A 476 -12.46 -2.16 -26.99
CA VAL A 476 -13.31 -1.99 -25.80
C VAL A 476 -12.49 -2.02 -24.51
N CYS A 477 -11.54 -2.95 -24.39
CA CYS A 477 -10.65 -3.03 -23.24
C CYS A 477 -9.83 -1.74 -23.08
N GLU A 478 -9.32 -1.21 -24.19
CA GLU A 478 -8.58 0.05 -24.26
C GLU A 478 -9.45 1.23 -23.78
N GLY A 479 -10.69 1.33 -24.25
CA GLY A 479 -11.64 2.35 -23.79
C GLY A 479 -11.93 2.28 -22.28
N PHE A 480 -12.14 1.08 -21.73
CA PHE A 480 -12.29 0.92 -20.27
C PHE A 480 -11.05 1.35 -19.51
N ALA A 481 -9.87 0.93 -19.95
CA ALA A 481 -8.61 1.26 -19.28
C ALA A 481 -8.35 2.77 -19.28
N GLN A 482 -8.64 3.46 -20.39
CA GLN A 482 -8.54 4.91 -20.47
C GLN A 482 -9.51 5.60 -19.52
N ILE A 483 -10.79 5.22 -19.54
CA ILE A 483 -11.81 5.85 -18.70
C ILE A 483 -11.51 5.62 -17.21
N LEU A 484 -11.19 4.38 -16.82
CA LEU A 484 -10.90 4.06 -15.43
C LEU A 484 -9.57 4.65 -14.96
N GLY A 485 -8.56 4.75 -15.83
CA GLY A 485 -7.30 5.45 -15.56
C GLY A 485 -7.54 6.94 -15.28
N THR A 486 -8.23 7.62 -16.20
CA THR A 486 -8.58 9.04 -16.07
C THR A 486 -9.47 9.30 -14.86
N GLY A 487 -10.50 8.46 -14.65
CA GLY A 487 -11.39 8.56 -13.49
C GLY A 487 -10.68 8.32 -12.16
N SER A 488 -9.66 7.45 -12.14
CA SER A 488 -8.81 7.22 -10.97
C SER A 488 -8.03 8.48 -10.61
N GLU A 489 -7.35 9.12 -11.56
CA GLU A 489 -6.62 10.38 -11.31
C GLU A 489 -7.55 11.53 -10.90
N ALA A 490 -8.70 11.67 -11.57
CA ALA A 490 -9.72 12.65 -11.21
C ALA A 490 -10.23 12.45 -9.77
N GLY A 491 -10.46 11.19 -9.38
CA GLY A 491 -10.87 10.83 -8.04
C GLY A 491 -9.81 11.18 -6.98
N LYS A 492 -8.51 10.98 -7.28
CA LYS A 492 -7.41 11.41 -6.39
C LYS A 492 -7.37 12.92 -6.24
N ALA A 493 -7.43 13.65 -7.37
CA ALA A 493 -7.44 15.11 -7.40
C ALA A 493 -8.53 15.67 -6.48
N LEU A 494 -9.75 15.17 -6.67
CA LEU A 494 -10.90 15.59 -5.91
C LEU A 494 -10.78 15.25 -4.43
N TRP A 495 -10.29 14.06 -4.11
CA TRP A 495 -10.07 13.67 -2.72
C TRP A 495 -9.13 14.64 -2.01
N HIS A 496 -8.05 15.06 -2.66
CA HIS A 496 -7.13 16.05 -2.10
C HIS A 496 -7.81 17.40 -1.86
N LEU A 497 -8.64 17.86 -2.79
CA LEU A 497 -9.43 19.08 -2.62
C LEU A 497 -10.41 18.97 -1.44
N LEU A 498 -11.06 17.83 -1.27
CA LEU A 498 -11.99 17.57 -0.15
C LEU A 498 -11.29 17.45 1.20
N GLN A 499 -10.01 17.08 1.22
CA GLN A 499 -9.21 16.95 2.43
C GLN A 499 -8.42 18.23 2.76
N MET A 500 -8.70 19.37 2.10
CA MET A 500 -8.09 20.65 2.47
C MET A 500 -8.45 21.01 3.91
N GLN A 501 -7.47 20.83 4.80
CA GLN A 501 -7.56 21.13 6.23
C GLN A 501 -6.47 22.15 6.57
N PRO A 502 -6.63 22.96 7.65
CA PRO A 502 -5.51 23.70 8.23
C PRO A 502 -4.29 22.79 8.33
N GLY A 503 -3.08 23.32 8.14
CA GLY A 503 -1.88 22.49 8.32
C GLY A 503 -1.52 21.47 7.23
N HIS A 504 -2.43 21.18 6.28
CA HIS A 504 -2.13 20.34 5.10
C HIS A 504 -2.53 21.02 3.79
N GLN A 505 -2.82 22.32 3.83
CA GLN A 505 -3.33 23.07 2.67
C GLN A 505 -2.31 23.06 1.53
N ALA A 506 -1.05 23.32 1.81
CA ALA A 506 0.00 23.32 0.80
C ALA A 506 0.17 21.93 0.17
N GLN A 507 0.23 20.89 1.01
CA GLN A 507 0.35 19.50 0.56
C GLN A 507 -0.83 19.09 -0.35
N ASN A 508 -2.06 19.25 0.14
CA ASN A 508 -3.26 18.85 -0.60
C ASN A 508 -3.52 19.74 -1.82
N ALA A 509 -3.17 21.03 -1.77
CA ALA A 509 -3.25 21.91 -2.94
C ALA A 509 -2.25 21.51 -4.01
N ILE A 510 -0.99 21.21 -3.65
CA ILE A 510 0.03 20.82 -4.62
C ILE A 510 -0.27 19.41 -5.16
N ALA A 511 -0.55 18.44 -4.29
CA ALA A 511 -0.92 17.09 -4.71
C ALA A 511 -2.19 17.13 -5.59
N GLY A 512 -3.25 17.80 -5.13
CA GLY A 512 -4.47 18.01 -5.90
C GLY A 512 -4.21 18.73 -7.22
N GLY A 513 -3.38 19.77 -7.24
CA GLY A 513 -3.02 20.51 -8.45
C GLY A 513 -2.24 19.66 -9.46
N VAL A 514 -1.30 18.83 -9.01
CA VAL A 514 -0.60 17.85 -9.85
C VAL A 514 -1.58 16.84 -10.43
N GLU A 515 -2.51 16.30 -9.62
CA GLU A 515 -3.50 15.34 -10.10
C GLU A 515 -4.55 15.98 -11.05
N ILE A 516 -4.92 17.26 -10.84
CA ILE A 516 -5.77 18.01 -11.79
C ILE A 516 -5.03 18.18 -13.10
N ALA A 517 -3.76 18.59 -13.07
CA ALA A 517 -2.94 18.76 -14.27
C ALA A 517 -2.82 17.43 -15.02
N GLU A 518 -2.57 16.33 -14.31
CA GLU A 518 -2.50 14.98 -14.86
C GLU A 518 -3.86 14.54 -15.46
N THR A 519 -4.97 14.80 -14.77
CA THR A 519 -6.32 14.49 -15.26
C THR A 519 -6.63 15.28 -16.53
N LEU A 520 -6.36 16.60 -16.54
CA LEU A 520 -6.55 17.45 -17.72
C LEU A 520 -5.65 16.99 -18.87
N GLN A 521 -4.42 16.60 -18.57
CA GLN A 521 -3.47 16.07 -19.55
C GLN A 521 -4.02 14.79 -20.21
N GLN A 522 -4.56 13.87 -19.40
CA GLN A 522 -5.14 12.61 -19.90
C GLN A 522 -6.42 12.84 -20.70
N ILE A 523 -7.25 13.81 -20.33
CA ILE A 523 -8.45 14.18 -21.07
C ILE A 523 -8.08 14.87 -22.40
N LEU A 524 -7.26 15.92 -22.37
CA LEU A 524 -7.00 16.76 -23.55
C LEU A 524 -6.13 16.04 -24.59
N PHE A 525 -5.20 15.21 -24.15
CA PHE A 525 -4.19 14.57 -25.01
C PHE A 525 -4.25 13.05 -25.03
N GLY A 526 -5.15 12.43 -24.25
CA GLY A 526 -5.36 10.97 -24.27
C GLY A 526 -4.25 10.14 -23.63
N ARG A 527 -3.30 10.75 -22.90
CA ARG A 527 -2.11 10.08 -22.35
C ARG A 527 -1.55 10.74 -21.09
N PRO A 528 -0.89 9.98 -20.20
CA PRO A 528 -0.30 10.52 -18.97
C PRO A 528 0.93 11.39 -19.24
N THR A 529 1.31 12.25 -18.28
CA THR A 529 2.43 13.21 -18.47
C THR A 529 3.76 12.49 -18.69
N GLY A 530 4.08 11.44 -17.93
CA GLY A 530 5.35 10.72 -18.10
C GLY A 530 5.52 10.05 -19.46
N ALA A 531 4.42 9.76 -20.17
CA ALA A 531 4.48 9.20 -21.52
C ALA A 531 5.16 10.15 -22.53
N TRP A 532 5.06 11.48 -22.34
CA TRP A 532 5.73 12.46 -23.21
C TRP A 532 7.25 12.36 -23.15
N PHE A 533 7.79 12.27 -21.94
CA PHE A 533 9.22 12.18 -21.73
C PHE A 533 9.81 10.84 -22.22
N LEU A 534 8.97 9.81 -22.33
CA LEU A 534 9.36 8.51 -22.89
C LEU A 534 9.42 8.53 -24.43
N GLU A 535 8.63 9.38 -25.07
CA GLU A 535 8.62 9.56 -26.54
C GLU A 535 9.93 10.21 -27.04
N GLU A 536 10.45 11.20 -26.30
CA GLU A 536 11.64 12.00 -26.68
C GLU A 536 12.97 11.21 -26.68
N GLY A 537 13.06 10.06 -25.98
CA GLY A 537 14.20 9.14 -26.09
C GLY A 537 14.72 8.58 -24.75
N SER A 538 15.73 7.71 -24.83
CA SER A 538 16.26 6.94 -23.68
C SER A 538 16.82 7.79 -22.53
N GLY A 539 17.33 9.00 -22.81
CA GLY A 539 17.85 9.92 -21.80
C GLY A 539 16.78 10.55 -20.90
N ALA A 540 15.54 10.71 -21.40
CA ALA A 540 14.42 11.29 -20.65
C ALA A 540 13.57 10.22 -19.94
N ARG A 541 13.80 8.93 -20.20
CA ARG A 541 13.11 7.79 -19.57
C ARG A 541 13.19 7.80 -18.05
N GLY A 542 14.38 8.08 -17.51
CA GLY A 542 14.58 8.17 -16.06
C GLY A 542 13.75 9.30 -15.45
N PHE A 543 13.64 10.42 -16.16
CA PHE A 543 12.86 11.57 -15.75
C PHE A 543 11.35 11.35 -15.86
N GLY A 544 10.85 10.76 -16.96
CA GLY A 544 9.43 10.39 -17.10
C GLY A 544 8.97 9.40 -16.04
N ARG A 545 9.79 8.36 -15.77
CA ARG A 545 9.51 7.41 -14.67
C ARG A 545 9.57 8.06 -13.30
N TRP A 546 10.53 8.96 -13.07
CA TRP A 546 10.60 9.72 -11.83
C TRP A 546 9.36 10.62 -11.67
N HIS A 547 8.92 11.29 -12.74
CA HIS A 547 7.75 12.15 -12.77
C HIS A 547 6.48 11.42 -12.30
N ASP A 548 6.27 10.21 -12.82
CA ASP A 548 5.07 9.41 -12.49
C ASP A 548 5.22 8.62 -11.17
N SER A 549 6.39 8.66 -10.52
CA SER A 549 6.66 7.90 -9.29
C SER A 549 6.16 8.60 -8.02
N ALA A 550 5.96 7.82 -6.96
CA ALA A 550 5.62 8.34 -5.63
C ALA A 550 6.72 9.26 -5.03
N ILE A 551 7.96 9.18 -5.52
CA ILE A 551 9.08 10.05 -5.12
C ILE A 551 9.38 11.18 -6.13
N GLY A 552 8.52 11.32 -7.15
CA GLY A 552 8.55 12.35 -8.18
C GLY A 552 8.12 13.74 -7.68
N PRO A 553 7.52 14.59 -8.53
CA PRO A 553 6.90 15.84 -8.13
C PRO A 553 5.93 15.69 -6.95
N LYS A 554 5.17 14.59 -6.88
CA LYS A 554 4.27 14.27 -5.76
C LYS A 554 5.05 14.04 -4.46
N GLY A 555 6.11 13.24 -4.50
CA GLY A 555 6.97 12.99 -3.35
C GLY A 555 7.73 14.23 -2.90
N LEU A 556 8.22 15.03 -3.85
CA LEU A 556 8.86 16.31 -3.57
C LEU A 556 7.89 17.31 -2.96
N ALA A 557 6.64 17.33 -3.42
CA ALA A 557 5.58 18.16 -2.86
C ALA A 557 5.23 17.74 -1.42
N VAL A 558 5.11 16.43 -1.17
CA VAL A 558 4.94 15.88 0.19
C VAL A 558 6.10 16.27 1.08
N PHE A 559 7.33 16.09 0.59
CA PHE A 559 8.53 16.47 1.32
C PHE A 559 8.57 17.97 1.62
N ALA A 560 8.34 18.84 0.64
CA ALA A 560 8.35 20.28 0.82
C ALA A 560 7.24 20.74 1.77
N ALA A 561 6.03 20.18 1.65
CA ALA A 561 4.91 20.53 2.51
C ALA A 561 5.06 20.02 3.95
N SER A 562 5.79 18.91 4.16
CA SER A 562 6.03 18.34 5.50
C SER A 562 6.83 19.24 6.45
N PHE A 563 7.49 20.29 5.94
CA PHE A 563 8.12 21.33 6.77
C PHE A 563 7.10 22.27 7.43
N GLN A 564 5.80 22.04 7.24
CA GLN A 564 4.75 22.80 7.90
C GLN A 564 4.79 22.64 9.43
N GLY A 565 4.75 23.79 10.13
CA GLY A 565 4.81 23.88 11.59
C GLY A 565 6.12 23.40 12.20
N LEU A 566 7.23 23.50 11.44
CA LEU A 566 8.57 23.19 11.90
C LEU A 566 8.87 23.82 13.26
N HIS A 567 9.34 22.99 14.19
CA HIS A 567 9.87 23.46 15.46
C HIS A 567 11.22 24.14 15.23
N THR A 568 11.36 25.36 15.72
CA THR A 568 12.54 26.22 15.53
C THR A 568 13.30 26.47 16.82
N ALA A 569 12.63 26.35 17.97
CA ALA A 569 13.23 26.60 19.29
C ALA A 569 13.69 25.31 19.99
N ALA A 570 13.18 24.14 19.60
CA ALA A 570 13.57 22.85 20.16
C ALA A 570 14.99 22.40 19.71
N PRO A 571 15.66 21.49 20.45
CA PRO A 571 16.89 20.84 19.98
C PRO A 571 16.69 20.11 18.66
N PHE A 572 17.73 20.09 17.81
CA PHE A 572 17.66 19.49 16.46
C PHE A 572 17.06 18.08 16.42
N GLY A 573 17.42 17.22 17.39
CA GLY A 573 16.88 15.87 17.48
C GLY A 573 15.35 15.83 17.64
N ASN A 574 14.79 16.74 18.43
CA ASN A 574 13.34 16.85 18.64
C ASN A 574 12.64 17.45 17.41
N CYS A 575 13.24 18.47 16.77
CA CYS A 575 12.75 19.01 15.50
C CYS A 575 12.67 17.90 14.43
N LEU A 576 13.71 17.07 14.32
CA LEU A 576 13.77 15.97 13.36
C LEU A 576 12.70 14.90 13.63
N LYS A 577 12.51 14.51 14.90
CA LYS A 577 11.46 13.55 15.29
C LYS A 577 10.06 14.08 14.99
N PHE A 578 9.77 15.34 15.31
CA PHE A 578 8.49 15.97 14.98
C PHE A 578 8.25 15.98 13.46
N TRP A 579 9.26 16.43 12.70
CA TRP A 579 9.19 16.45 11.24
C TRP A 579 8.95 15.06 10.65
N LEU A 580 9.65 14.02 11.14
CA LEU A 580 9.41 12.64 10.70
C LEU A 580 7.96 12.19 10.92
N THR A 581 7.34 12.57 12.04
CA THR A 581 5.94 12.24 12.32
C THR A 581 4.98 12.92 11.33
N VAL A 582 5.23 14.19 10.98
CA VAL A 582 4.47 14.94 9.98
C VAL A 582 4.65 14.31 8.59
N VAL A 583 5.90 14.05 8.17
CA VAL A 583 6.21 13.41 6.86
C VAL A 583 5.51 12.07 6.71
N LEU A 584 5.59 11.17 7.70
CA LEU A 584 4.97 9.85 7.63
C LEU A 584 3.45 9.96 7.52
N THR A 585 2.84 10.91 8.25
CA THR A 585 1.42 11.22 8.14
C THR A 585 1.05 11.70 6.75
N ASP A 586 1.85 12.60 6.20
CA ASP A 586 1.63 13.19 4.88
C ASP A 586 1.73 12.13 3.77
N ILE A 587 2.73 11.24 3.84
CA ILE A 587 2.87 10.09 2.92
C ILE A 587 1.61 9.23 2.93
N VAL A 588 1.09 8.88 4.12
CA VAL A 588 -0.14 8.08 4.24
C VAL A 588 -1.35 8.82 3.64
N ARG A 589 -1.46 10.14 3.89
CA ARG A 589 -2.55 10.96 3.36
C ARG A 589 -2.52 11.07 1.83
N VAL A 590 -1.35 11.06 1.20
CA VAL A 590 -1.22 11.02 -0.28
C VAL A 590 -1.39 9.62 -0.85
N ALA A 591 -0.82 8.61 -0.21
CA ALA A 591 -0.89 7.24 -0.71
C ALA A 591 -2.30 6.63 -0.60
N GLY A 592 -3.09 7.03 0.41
CA GLY A 592 -4.44 6.52 0.64
C GLY A 592 -5.37 6.67 -0.58
N PRO A 593 -5.62 7.88 -1.08
CA PRO A 593 -6.48 8.12 -2.25
C PRO A 593 -5.99 7.37 -3.49
N ALA A 594 -4.67 7.39 -3.73
CA ALA A 594 -4.06 6.71 -4.87
C ALA A 594 -4.30 5.19 -4.83
N LYS A 595 -4.16 4.57 -3.64
CA LYS A 595 -4.40 3.14 -3.46
C LYS A 595 -5.88 2.78 -3.60
N THR A 596 -6.80 3.56 -3.04
CA THR A 596 -8.24 3.26 -3.09
C THR A 596 -8.81 3.41 -4.50
N THR A 597 -8.52 4.52 -5.18
CA THR A 597 -8.99 4.76 -6.56
C THR A 597 -8.33 3.80 -7.56
N GLY A 598 -7.05 3.47 -7.37
CA GLY A 598 -6.34 2.46 -8.16
C GLY A 598 -6.92 1.06 -7.99
N MET A 599 -7.23 0.67 -6.75
CA MET A 599 -7.85 -0.62 -6.44
C MET A 599 -9.18 -0.84 -7.18
N ILE A 600 -10.04 0.19 -7.26
CA ILE A 600 -11.32 0.08 -8.00
C ILE A 600 -11.07 -0.15 -9.50
N ARG A 601 -10.16 0.63 -10.10
CA ARG A 601 -9.74 0.45 -11.50
C ARG A 601 -9.22 -0.96 -11.73
N ASP A 602 -8.29 -1.41 -10.89
CA ASP A 602 -7.59 -2.69 -11.06
C ASP A 602 -8.54 -3.89 -10.91
N VAL A 603 -9.53 -3.83 -10.01
CA VAL A 603 -10.56 -4.89 -9.90
C VAL A 603 -11.38 -5.00 -11.18
N ILE A 604 -11.80 -3.88 -11.76
CA ILE A 604 -12.62 -3.92 -12.99
C ILE A 604 -11.77 -4.43 -14.16
N LEU A 605 -10.52 -3.96 -14.30
CA LEU A 605 -9.61 -4.41 -15.35
C LEU A 605 -9.20 -5.88 -15.18
N ASP A 606 -8.99 -6.35 -13.96
CA ASP A 606 -8.79 -7.77 -13.67
C ASP A 606 -9.97 -8.60 -14.18
N VAL A 607 -11.20 -8.24 -13.82
CA VAL A 607 -12.38 -9.01 -14.25
C VAL A 607 -12.53 -8.99 -15.77
N ILE A 608 -12.33 -7.85 -16.43
CA ILE A 608 -12.33 -7.77 -17.91
C ILE A 608 -11.26 -8.72 -18.49
N THR A 609 -10.06 -8.70 -17.94
CA THR A 609 -8.93 -9.51 -18.41
C THR A 609 -9.17 -11.00 -18.19
N LEU A 610 -9.69 -11.38 -17.03
CA LEU A 610 -9.98 -12.76 -16.66
C LEU A 610 -11.15 -13.33 -17.46
N VAL A 611 -12.18 -12.53 -17.76
CA VAL A 611 -13.27 -12.93 -18.68
C VAL A 611 -12.74 -13.22 -20.09
N ASN A 612 -11.72 -12.47 -20.51
CA ASN A 612 -11.00 -12.69 -21.76
C ASN A 612 -10.09 -13.93 -21.75
N HIS A 613 -9.92 -14.62 -20.61
CA HIS A 613 -9.17 -15.87 -20.57
C HIS A 613 -9.94 -17.00 -21.25
N GLU A 614 -9.32 -17.58 -22.28
CA GLU A 614 -9.76 -18.81 -22.93
C GLU A 614 -8.84 -19.96 -22.53
N VAL A 615 -9.42 -21.07 -22.10
CA VAL A 615 -8.67 -22.28 -21.76
C VAL A 615 -8.33 -23.01 -23.07
N PRO A 616 -7.07 -23.03 -23.51
CA PRO A 616 -6.71 -23.69 -24.77
C PRO A 616 -6.73 -25.22 -24.60
N ALA A 617 -6.87 -25.93 -25.72
CA ALA A 617 -6.73 -27.39 -25.75
C ALA A 617 -5.28 -27.85 -25.46
N ASP A 618 -4.30 -27.01 -25.79
CA ASP A 618 -2.87 -27.20 -25.51
C ASP A 618 -2.45 -26.28 -24.37
N ALA A 619 -2.17 -26.85 -23.20
CA ALA A 619 -1.79 -26.11 -21.99
C ALA A 619 -0.48 -25.31 -22.16
N THR A 620 0.38 -25.66 -23.13
CA THR A 620 1.59 -24.88 -23.40
C THR A 620 1.28 -23.51 -23.99
N LYS A 621 0.07 -23.33 -24.56
CA LYS A 621 -0.41 -22.10 -25.21
C LYS A 621 -1.37 -21.30 -24.32
N GLU A 622 -1.30 -21.49 -23.01
CA GLU A 622 -2.22 -20.85 -22.07
C GLU A 622 -2.01 -19.33 -21.99
N PRO A 623 -3.05 -18.50 -22.24
CA PRO A 623 -2.93 -17.05 -22.12
C PRO A 623 -2.65 -16.61 -20.69
N ALA A 624 -1.79 -15.60 -20.56
CA ALA A 624 -1.37 -14.95 -19.33
C ALA A 624 -2.48 -14.14 -18.63
N ASN A 625 -3.67 -14.00 -19.24
CA ASN A 625 -4.82 -13.33 -18.63
C ASN A 625 -5.11 -13.81 -17.19
N ARG A 626 -4.93 -15.10 -16.91
CA ARG A 626 -5.13 -15.70 -15.58
C ARG A 626 -4.16 -15.17 -14.51
N LEU A 627 -3.04 -14.55 -14.90
CA LEU A 627 -2.07 -13.96 -13.98
C LEU A 627 -2.58 -12.63 -13.38
N LYS A 628 -3.59 -12.00 -13.99
CA LYS A 628 -4.17 -10.72 -13.56
C LYS A 628 -5.23 -10.90 -12.47
N GLN A 629 -4.74 -11.10 -11.25
CA GLN A 629 -5.56 -11.33 -10.04
C GLN A 629 -5.26 -10.33 -8.90
N ASP A 630 -4.37 -9.38 -9.13
CA ASP A 630 -3.80 -8.50 -8.10
C ASP A 630 -4.82 -7.49 -7.54
N GLY A 631 -5.75 -7.01 -8.37
CA GLY A 631 -6.87 -6.18 -7.94
C GLY A 631 -7.84 -6.94 -7.05
N LEU A 632 -8.25 -8.15 -7.45
CA LEU A 632 -9.16 -9.00 -6.66
C LEU A 632 -8.52 -9.45 -5.33
N THR A 633 -7.26 -9.88 -5.36
CA THR A 633 -6.51 -10.22 -4.15
C THR A 633 -6.25 -8.98 -3.28
N GLY A 634 -5.99 -7.81 -3.88
CA GLY A 634 -5.81 -6.55 -3.15
C GLY A 634 -7.04 -6.09 -2.37
N VAL A 635 -8.25 -6.26 -2.94
CA VAL A 635 -9.51 -6.01 -2.21
C VAL A 635 -9.67 -6.98 -1.05
N ALA A 636 -9.40 -8.27 -1.28
CA ALA A 636 -9.47 -9.28 -0.23
C ALA A 636 -8.46 -8.97 0.89
N ASP A 637 -7.21 -8.63 0.55
CA ASP A 637 -6.16 -8.25 1.50
C ASP A 637 -6.61 -7.07 2.37
N PHE A 638 -7.19 -6.05 1.75
CA PHE A 638 -7.71 -4.89 2.47
C PHE A 638 -8.86 -5.26 3.41
N ALA A 639 -9.85 -6.02 2.92
CA ALA A 639 -11.03 -6.42 3.71
C ALA A 639 -10.65 -7.33 4.90
N PHE A 640 -9.78 -8.31 4.69
CA PHE A 640 -9.30 -9.20 5.76
C PHE A 640 -8.34 -8.50 6.72
N GLY A 641 -7.53 -7.55 6.24
CA GLY A 641 -6.74 -6.68 7.10
C GLY A 641 -7.63 -5.84 8.01
N MET A 642 -8.70 -5.27 7.47
CA MET A 642 -9.74 -4.57 8.21
C MET A 642 -10.45 -5.46 9.23
N LEU A 643 -10.79 -6.70 8.84
CA LEU A 643 -11.36 -7.70 9.75
C LEU A 643 -10.45 -7.93 10.95
N LEU A 644 -9.17 -8.18 10.69
CA LEU A 644 -8.19 -8.41 11.75
C LEU A 644 -8.12 -7.23 12.71
N GLN A 645 -8.11 -6.00 12.17
CA GLN A 645 -8.12 -4.81 13.01
C GLN A 645 -9.45 -4.67 13.78
N SER A 646 -10.60 -5.00 13.20
CA SER A 646 -11.88 -4.95 13.93
C SER A 646 -11.89 -5.88 15.14
N LEU A 647 -11.27 -7.05 15.04
CA LEU A 647 -11.13 -8.04 16.11
C LEU A 647 -10.06 -7.66 17.14
N TYR A 648 -9.14 -6.74 16.79
CA TYR A 648 -8.07 -6.29 17.66
C TYR A 648 -8.62 -5.46 18.83
N ARG A 649 -8.38 -5.93 20.06
CA ARG A 649 -8.90 -5.30 21.28
C ARG A 649 -8.20 -3.98 21.56
N ARG A 650 -8.98 -2.99 22.01
CA ARG A 650 -8.49 -1.67 22.42
C ARG A 650 -7.54 -1.75 23.63
N ASP A 651 -7.73 -2.72 24.53
CA ASP A 651 -6.83 -2.94 25.68
C ASP A 651 -5.43 -3.43 25.25
N ASP A 652 -5.32 -4.07 24.08
CA ASP A 652 -4.07 -4.64 23.57
C ASP A 652 -3.28 -3.62 22.73
N TYR A 653 -3.89 -2.48 22.39
CA TYR A 653 -3.32 -1.47 21.49
C TYR A 653 -2.16 -0.71 22.14
N SER A 654 -0.94 -0.87 21.61
CA SER A 654 0.25 -0.16 22.06
C SER A 654 1.46 -0.44 21.14
N ILE A 655 2.43 0.46 21.11
CA ILE A 655 3.79 0.20 20.58
C ILE A 655 4.69 -0.54 21.57
N MET A 656 4.32 -0.55 22.87
CA MET A 656 5.12 -1.13 23.97
C MET A 656 5.03 -2.67 24.01
N LEU A 657 5.29 -3.29 22.86
CA LEU A 657 5.36 -4.73 22.65
C LEU A 657 6.45 -5.41 23.48
N TRP A 658 7.34 -4.64 24.13
CA TRP A 658 8.60 -5.18 24.69
C TRP A 658 8.92 -4.79 26.15
N GLY A 659 8.20 -3.86 26.81
CA GLY A 659 8.85 -3.03 27.86
C GLY A 659 8.29 -2.92 29.29
N ARG A 660 7.22 -3.62 29.70
CA ARG A 660 6.54 -3.38 31.01
C ARG A 660 6.14 -4.66 31.75
N ALA A 661 6.44 -4.75 33.04
CA ALA A 661 6.01 -5.86 33.89
C ALA A 661 4.47 -5.94 34.00
N GLY A 662 3.90 -7.16 34.04
CA GLY A 662 2.46 -7.41 34.20
C GLY A 662 1.61 -7.41 32.92
N ALA A 663 2.19 -7.09 31.75
CA ALA A 663 1.46 -7.02 30.47
C ALA A 663 1.46 -8.31 29.63
N GLY A 664 2.00 -9.42 30.15
CA GLY A 664 2.26 -10.64 29.37
C GLY A 664 1.05 -11.12 28.56
N ALA A 665 -0.09 -11.36 29.20
CA ALA A 665 -1.28 -11.86 28.48
C ALA A 665 -1.82 -10.93 27.37
N ASN A 666 -1.67 -9.60 27.51
CA ASN A 666 -2.04 -8.65 26.45
C ASN A 666 -1.02 -8.65 25.31
N ARG A 667 0.28 -8.74 25.65
CA ARG A 667 1.37 -8.86 24.67
C ARG A 667 1.26 -10.16 23.88
N GLU A 668 1.01 -11.27 24.56
CA GLU A 668 0.76 -12.56 23.94
C GLU A 668 -0.34 -12.40 22.88
N ARG A 669 -1.48 -11.84 23.26
CA ARG A 669 -2.60 -11.66 22.33
C ARG A 669 -2.24 -10.74 21.17
N ALA A 670 -1.59 -9.60 21.42
CA ALA A 670 -1.16 -8.64 20.40
C ALA A 670 -0.16 -9.25 19.40
N MET A 671 0.87 -9.94 19.90
CA MET A 671 1.99 -10.44 19.11
C MET A 671 1.69 -11.80 18.50
N LEU A 672 1.33 -12.80 19.32
CA LEU A 672 0.96 -14.13 18.85
C LEU A 672 -0.38 -14.08 18.13
N GLY A 673 -1.42 -13.68 18.86
CA GLY A 673 -2.80 -13.80 18.42
C GLY A 673 -3.09 -12.98 17.16
N TYR A 674 -2.77 -11.69 17.18
CA TYR A 674 -3.13 -10.78 16.09
C TYR A 674 -2.01 -10.58 15.07
N TRP A 675 -0.79 -10.24 15.50
CA TRP A 675 0.25 -9.90 14.53
C TRP A 675 0.80 -11.14 13.82
N LEU A 676 1.23 -12.19 14.52
CA LEU A 676 1.85 -13.34 13.88
C LEU A 676 0.83 -14.26 13.24
N LEU A 677 -0.10 -14.76 14.04
CA LEU A 677 -1.05 -15.76 13.59
C LEU A 677 -2.20 -15.08 12.87
N GLY A 678 -2.82 -14.08 13.50
CA GLY A 678 -3.93 -13.33 12.93
C GLY A 678 -3.60 -12.78 11.54
N SER A 679 -2.47 -12.11 11.35
CA SER A 679 -2.10 -11.56 10.04
C SER A 679 -1.76 -12.64 9.00
N ALA A 680 -1.05 -13.70 9.39
CA ALA A 680 -0.74 -14.80 8.48
C ALA A 680 -2.01 -15.51 8.01
N LEU A 681 -2.93 -15.81 8.93
CA LEU A 681 -4.17 -16.51 8.65
C LEU A 681 -5.16 -15.67 7.87
N THR A 682 -5.31 -14.40 8.23
CA THR A 682 -6.16 -13.47 7.46
C THR A 682 -5.58 -13.20 6.09
N GLY A 683 -4.25 -13.11 5.94
CA GLY A 683 -3.59 -13.05 4.65
C GLY A 683 -3.74 -14.35 3.82
N ILE A 684 -3.70 -15.53 4.46
CA ILE A 684 -4.00 -16.80 3.77
C ILE A 684 -5.45 -16.80 3.27
N ALA A 685 -6.41 -16.42 4.13
CA ALA A 685 -7.82 -16.34 3.76
C ALA A 685 -8.07 -15.29 2.65
N ALA A 686 -7.40 -14.14 2.73
CA ALA A 686 -7.44 -13.08 1.73
C ALA A 686 -6.92 -13.54 0.37
N GLY A 687 -5.68 -14.03 0.33
CA GLY A 687 -5.06 -14.53 -0.89
C GLY A 687 -5.84 -15.71 -1.48
N SER A 688 -6.36 -16.60 -0.62
CA SER A 688 -7.16 -17.74 -1.07
C SER A 688 -8.46 -17.30 -1.72
N SER A 689 -9.21 -16.41 -1.07
CA SER A 689 -10.50 -15.93 -1.58
C SER A 689 -10.34 -15.08 -2.84
N GLY A 690 -9.42 -14.12 -2.85
CA GLY A 690 -9.14 -13.29 -4.02
C GLY A 690 -8.62 -14.09 -5.22
N ALA A 691 -7.67 -15.01 -5.00
CA ALA A 691 -7.13 -15.84 -6.08
C ALA A 691 -8.17 -16.83 -6.62
N LEU A 692 -9.01 -17.43 -5.77
CA LEU A 692 -10.09 -18.31 -6.24
C LEU A 692 -11.15 -17.54 -7.03
N LEU A 693 -11.56 -16.36 -6.57
CA LEU A 693 -12.45 -15.49 -7.34
C LEU A 693 -11.87 -15.17 -8.72
N ALA A 694 -10.57 -14.86 -8.78
CA ALA A 694 -9.88 -14.59 -10.04
C ALA A 694 -9.84 -15.83 -10.95
N GLN A 695 -9.41 -16.97 -10.42
CA GLN A 695 -9.26 -18.22 -11.16
C GLN A 695 -10.59 -18.81 -11.64
N VAL A 696 -11.66 -18.67 -10.85
CA VAL A 696 -13.03 -19.02 -11.27
C VAL A 696 -13.50 -18.13 -12.40
N THR A 697 -13.22 -16.83 -12.33
CA THR A 697 -13.54 -15.89 -13.42
C THR A 697 -12.80 -16.26 -14.71
N ALA A 698 -11.53 -16.65 -14.58
CA ALA A 698 -10.74 -17.19 -15.69
C ALA A 698 -11.17 -18.62 -16.10
N ARG A 699 -12.06 -19.29 -15.35
CA ARG A 699 -12.46 -20.69 -15.56
C ARG A 699 -11.27 -21.66 -15.54
N ARG A 700 -10.22 -21.31 -14.80
CA ARG A 700 -8.95 -22.03 -14.76
C ARG A 700 -8.33 -21.99 -13.38
N LEU A 701 -8.29 -23.16 -12.73
CA LEU A 701 -7.60 -23.35 -11.45
C LEU A 701 -6.12 -23.65 -11.69
N ASP A 702 -5.26 -22.79 -11.15
CA ASP A 702 -3.80 -22.94 -11.13
C ASP A 702 -3.33 -22.95 -9.67
N TRP A 703 -2.99 -24.13 -9.17
CA TRP A 703 -2.56 -24.36 -7.79
C TRP A 703 -1.28 -23.62 -7.42
N ARG A 704 -0.34 -23.53 -8.36
CA ARG A 704 0.93 -22.84 -8.11
C ARG A 704 0.67 -21.35 -7.96
N LEU A 705 -0.06 -20.77 -8.90
CA LEU A 705 -0.44 -19.37 -8.85
C LEU A 705 -1.27 -19.06 -7.59
N TRP A 706 -2.19 -19.96 -7.22
CA TRP A 706 -2.99 -19.84 -6.00
C TRP A 706 -2.10 -19.80 -4.74
N LEU A 707 -1.15 -20.73 -4.61
CA LEU A 707 -0.19 -20.77 -3.50
C LEU A 707 0.70 -19.51 -3.46
N GLU A 708 1.12 -19.01 -4.62
CA GLU A 708 1.91 -17.78 -4.72
C GLU A 708 1.12 -16.55 -4.26
N SER A 709 -0.16 -16.44 -4.62
CA SER A 709 -1.06 -15.39 -4.13
C SER A 709 -1.26 -15.48 -2.62
N VAL A 710 -1.57 -16.68 -2.12
CA VAL A 710 -1.75 -16.95 -0.69
C VAL A 710 -0.51 -16.55 0.11
N GLY A 711 0.68 -16.96 -0.34
CA GLY A 711 1.94 -16.60 0.30
C GLY A 711 2.21 -15.09 0.26
N THR A 712 1.92 -14.45 -0.87
CA THR A 712 2.10 -12.99 -1.04
C THR A 712 1.16 -12.21 -0.13
N SER A 713 -0.12 -12.58 -0.07
CA SER A 713 -1.12 -11.98 0.83
C SER A 713 -0.78 -12.19 2.31
N ALA A 714 -0.34 -13.39 2.70
CA ALA A 714 0.14 -13.66 4.06
C ALA A 714 1.32 -12.75 4.44
N LEU A 715 2.29 -12.59 3.53
CA LEU A 715 3.43 -11.70 3.74
C LEU A 715 3.00 -10.22 3.81
N LYS A 716 2.14 -9.77 2.90
CA LYS A 716 1.58 -8.41 2.89
C LYS A 716 0.86 -8.11 4.21
N SER A 717 -0.04 -8.99 4.64
CA SER A 717 -0.77 -8.84 5.91
C SER A 717 0.16 -8.77 7.11
N PHE A 718 1.20 -9.60 7.15
CA PHE A 718 2.21 -9.58 8.21
C PHE A 718 2.99 -8.28 8.27
N LEU A 719 3.50 -7.81 7.12
CA LEU A 719 4.29 -6.58 7.03
C LEU A 719 3.45 -5.32 7.29
N LEU A 720 2.22 -5.30 6.78
CA LEU A 720 1.33 -4.15 6.88
C LEU A 720 0.51 -4.12 8.17
N PHE A 721 0.56 -5.15 9.01
CA PHE A 721 -0.24 -5.24 10.23
C PHE A 721 -0.12 -4.00 11.11
N TRP A 722 1.09 -3.60 11.49
CA TRP A 722 1.31 -2.45 12.37
C TRP A 722 0.95 -1.12 11.72
N VAL A 723 1.14 -1.02 10.40
CA VAL A 723 0.67 0.14 9.63
C VAL A 723 -0.85 0.20 9.72
N LEU A 724 -1.57 -0.86 9.35
CA LEU A 724 -3.03 -0.91 9.42
C LEU A 724 -3.57 -0.71 10.84
N ASN A 725 -2.91 -1.28 11.85
CA ASN A 725 -3.26 -1.10 13.26
C ASN A 725 -3.13 0.37 13.66
N TYR A 726 -2.02 1.04 13.33
CA TYR A 726 -1.88 2.48 13.53
C TYR A 726 -2.92 3.29 12.75
N LEU A 727 -3.20 2.93 11.49
CA LEU A 727 -4.14 3.69 10.66
C LEU A 727 -5.59 3.58 11.18
N LEU A 728 -6.01 2.40 11.67
CA LEU A 728 -7.39 2.07 11.97
C LEU A 728 -7.75 2.09 13.46
N LYS A 729 -6.79 1.87 14.38
CA LYS A 729 -7.06 1.83 15.84
C LYS A 729 -6.73 3.10 16.58
N GLU A 730 -5.88 3.94 16.02
CA GLU A 730 -5.61 5.26 16.54
C GLU A 730 -6.93 6.05 16.57
N ASN A 731 -7.38 6.53 17.75
CA ASN A 731 -8.69 7.16 17.98
C ASN A 731 -9.92 6.23 18.05
N ASP A 732 -9.76 4.90 18.04
CA ASP A 732 -10.88 3.97 18.12
C ASP A 732 -11.42 3.84 19.56
N THR A 733 -12.15 4.84 20.06
CA THR A 733 -12.70 4.87 21.43
C THR A 733 -14.16 4.43 21.54
N ASP A 734 -14.74 3.86 20.47
CA ASP A 734 -16.18 3.56 20.39
C ASP A 734 -17.05 4.78 20.68
N GLY A 735 -16.72 5.93 20.05
CA GLY A 735 -17.42 7.19 20.27
C GLY A 735 -17.31 7.71 21.71
N GLY A 736 -16.17 7.46 22.37
CA GLY A 736 -15.89 7.88 23.75
C GLY A 736 -16.48 6.97 24.83
N ARG A 737 -16.97 5.77 24.46
CA ARG A 737 -17.53 4.80 25.40
C ARG A 737 -16.49 3.87 26.00
N TYR A 738 -15.37 3.67 25.30
CA TYR A 738 -14.32 2.76 25.74
C TYR A 738 -13.73 3.19 27.09
N ARG A 739 -13.81 2.29 28.08
CA ARG A 739 -13.17 2.46 29.38
C ARG A 739 -12.09 1.37 29.56
N PRO A 740 -10.80 1.74 29.58
CA PRO A 740 -9.72 0.79 29.77
C PRO A 740 -9.88 -0.05 31.03
N GLY A 741 -9.60 -1.36 30.93
CA GLY A 741 -9.71 -2.28 32.06
C GLY A 741 -11.14 -2.66 32.47
N GLY A 742 -12.18 -2.13 31.82
CA GLY A 742 -13.57 -2.55 31.97
C GLY A 742 -14.57 -1.43 32.26
N GLY A 743 -15.86 -1.73 32.07
CA GLY A 743 -16.96 -0.77 32.14
C GLY A 743 -17.16 0.02 30.83
N SER A 744 -17.97 1.07 30.89
CA SER A 744 -18.22 1.96 29.75
C SER A 744 -18.43 3.38 30.24
N PHE A 745 -17.92 4.35 29.49
CA PHE A 745 -18.34 5.75 29.60
C PHE A 745 -19.66 5.97 28.83
N PRO A 746 -20.37 7.10 29.08
CA PRO A 746 -21.56 7.47 28.29
C PRO A 746 -21.28 7.73 26.81
N GLY A 747 -20.04 8.08 26.46
CA GLY A 747 -19.64 8.55 25.13
C GLY A 747 -19.05 9.96 25.18
N TYR A 748 -18.60 10.49 24.04
CA TYR A 748 -18.23 11.90 23.93
C TYR A 748 -19.44 12.80 24.19
N PRO A 749 -19.26 13.91 24.94
CA PRO A 749 -20.28 14.95 25.06
C PRO A 749 -20.69 15.51 23.69
N SER A 750 -21.99 15.77 23.50
CA SER A 750 -22.52 16.27 22.23
C SER A 750 -22.56 17.80 22.21
N LYS A 751 -21.86 18.40 21.26
CA LYS A 751 -21.89 19.85 20.99
C LYS A 751 -23.26 20.37 20.55
N GLU A 752 -24.09 19.51 19.97
CA GLU A 752 -25.46 19.87 19.57
C GLU A 752 -26.36 20.09 20.78
N LYS A 753 -26.09 19.41 21.89
CA LYS A 753 -26.86 19.54 23.13
C LYS A 753 -26.44 20.77 23.94
N ALA A 754 -25.14 21.05 24.01
CA ALA A 754 -24.59 22.22 24.66
C ALA A 754 -23.21 22.56 24.08
N PRO A 755 -22.86 23.86 23.91
CA PRO A 755 -21.50 24.26 23.56
C PRO A 755 -20.49 23.65 24.53
N SER A 756 -19.35 23.17 24.03
CA SER A 756 -18.28 22.71 24.92
C SER A 756 -17.70 23.89 25.70
N PRO A 757 -17.41 23.72 27.00
CA PRO A 757 -16.73 24.74 27.78
C PRO A 757 -15.22 24.79 27.50
N TYR A 758 -14.67 23.85 26.73
CA TYR A 758 -13.26 23.80 26.38
C TYR A 758 -12.99 24.38 24.99
N LEU A 759 -11.98 25.24 24.89
CA LEU A 759 -11.37 25.67 23.63
C LEU A 759 -9.96 25.07 23.50
N LEU A 760 -9.40 25.07 22.30
CA LEU A 760 -8.06 24.54 22.05
C LEU A 760 -7.02 25.26 22.94
N PRO A 761 -6.05 24.53 23.53
CA PRO A 761 -5.19 25.06 24.60
C PRO A 761 -4.00 25.90 24.10
N TYR A 762 -4.19 26.66 23.03
CA TYR A 762 -3.18 27.52 22.42
C TYR A 762 -3.81 28.74 21.77
N SER A 763 -2.99 29.74 21.45
CA SER A 763 -3.47 31.08 21.08
C SER A 763 -4.36 31.07 19.84
N LYS A 764 -5.32 31.98 19.82
CA LYS A 764 -6.23 32.20 18.69
C LYS A 764 -5.46 32.32 17.36
N ASP A 765 -6.06 31.75 16.32
CA ASP A 765 -5.56 31.68 14.95
C ASP A 765 -4.29 30.84 14.73
N GLN A 766 -3.65 30.34 15.78
CA GLN A 766 -2.56 29.36 15.67
C GLN A 766 -3.13 28.01 15.23
N SER A 767 -2.40 27.30 14.37
CA SER A 767 -2.73 25.93 13.95
C SER A 767 -1.65 24.97 14.42
N LEU A 768 -2.02 23.95 15.20
CA LEU A 768 -1.08 22.94 15.70
C LEU A 768 -1.48 21.54 15.26
N PHE A 769 -0.46 20.72 15.03
CA PHE A 769 -0.62 19.31 14.70
C PHE A 769 -0.91 18.51 15.96
N VAL A 770 -2.00 17.75 15.96
CA VAL A 770 -2.30 16.77 17.00
C VAL A 770 -1.57 15.49 16.64
N ILE A 771 -0.44 15.28 17.31
CA ILE A 771 0.47 14.15 17.08
C ILE A 771 -0.25 12.85 17.41
N GLN A 772 -0.86 12.85 18.59
CA GLN A 772 -1.57 11.75 19.16
C GLN A 772 -2.80 12.28 19.90
N ALA A 773 -3.87 11.51 19.87
CA ALA A 773 -5.12 11.85 20.54
C ALA A 773 -5.62 10.63 21.31
N ASN A 774 -6.94 10.53 21.49
CA ASN A 774 -7.54 9.48 22.29
C ASN A 774 -7.13 8.08 21.80
N LEU A 775 -6.90 7.14 22.72
CA LEU A 775 -6.40 5.79 22.40
C LEU A 775 -5.24 5.82 21.39
N GLY A 776 -4.12 6.38 21.83
CA GLY A 776 -2.91 6.54 21.02
C GLY A 776 -2.01 5.32 21.02
N LEU A 777 -1.24 5.14 19.94
CA LEU A 777 -0.33 4.00 19.83
C LEU A 777 0.86 4.09 20.81
N PHE A 778 1.43 5.27 21.01
CA PHE A 778 2.65 5.45 21.80
C PHE A 778 2.31 5.66 23.29
N SER A 779 1.48 6.65 23.58
CA SER A 779 0.89 6.93 24.90
C SER A 779 -0.64 6.82 24.83
N HIS A 780 -1.38 7.13 25.89
CA HIS A 780 -2.86 7.13 25.90
C HIS A 780 -3.54 5.77 25.70
N ASN A 781 -2.84 4.67 25.97
CA ASN A 781 -3.40 3.34 25.84
C ASN A 781 -3.36 2.52 27.13
N TYR A 782 -4.03 1.36 27.04
CA TYR A 782 -4.01 0.23 27.95
C TYR A 782 -2.70 0.13 28.74
N LEU A 783 -1.72 -0.32 27.97
CA LEU A 783 -0.49 -0.91 28.45
C LEU A 783 0.53 0.15 28.88
N SER A 784 0.54 1.29 28.21
CA SER A 784 1.43 2.41 28.54
C SER A 784 1.07 3.09 29.86
N ASN A 785 -0.20 3.02 30.30
CA ASN A 785 -0.65 3.75 31.50
C ASN A 785 -1.11 2.83 32.65
N ALA A 786 -1.54 1.59 32.36
CA ALA A 786 -2.02 0.69 33.39
C ALA A 786 -0.94 0.29 34.39
N ASN A 787 -1.29 0.35 35.67
CA ASN A 787 -0.51 -0.21 36.75
C ASN A 787 -0.78 -1.72 36.87
N LEU A 788 -0.15 -2.49 36.00
CA LEU A 788 -0.35 -3.94 35.89
C LEU A 788 0.30 -4.74 37.02
N THR A 789 1.00 -4.07 37.95
CA THR A 789 1.72 -4.69 39.07
C THR A 789 1.30 -4.18 40.46
N GLY A 790 0.28 -3.32 40.56
CA GLY A 790 -0.32 -2.91 41.84
C GLY A 790 0.42 -1.83 42.65
N GLY A 791 1.31 -1.04 42.04
CA GLY A 791 1.98 0.13 42.68
C GLY A 791 1.11 1.40 42.76
N ALA A 792 1.69 2.59 42.94
CA ALA A 792 0.96 3.83 42.69
C ALA A 792 0.77 3.97 41.16
N SER A 793 -0.47 4.08 40.67
CA SER A 793 -0.73 4.15 39.23
C SER A 793 -0.58 5.56 38.69
N ALA A 794 0.17 5.71 37.60
CA ALA A 794 -0.04 6.85 36.71
C ALA A 794 -1.50 6.85 36.21
N THR A 795 -2.04 8.02 35.93
CA THR A 795 -3.41 8.14 35.47
C THR A 795 -3.62 7.45 34.13
N GLN A 796 -4.76 6.75 33.98
CA GLN A 796 -5.12 6.15 32.71
C GLN A 796 -5.57 7.24 31.72
N GLN A 797 -4.62 7.78 30.96
CA GLN A 797 -4.81 8.91 30.05
C GLN A 797 -5.35 8.49 28.67
N THR A 798 -6.31 7.58 28.60
CA THR A 798 -6.86 7.15 27.30
C THR A 798 -7.58 8.26 26.55
N TYR A 799 -8.12 9.23 27.29
CA TYR A 799 -8.71 10.45 26.75
C TYR A 799 -7.78 11.62 26.99
N ALA A 800 -6.85 11.82 26.05
CA ALA A 800 -5.83 12.85 26.12
C ALA A 800 -5.40 13.26 24.70
N TYR A 801 -4.78 14.44 24.59
CA TYR A 801 -4.38 15.05 23.34
C TYR A 801 -2.97 15.62 23.43
N ASP A 802 -2.13 15.26 22.46
CA ASP A 802 -0.75 15.72 22.31
C ASP A 802 -0.65 16.71 21.14
N PHE A 803 -0.38 17.97 21.47
CA PHE A 803 -0.27 19.06 20.50
C PHE A 803 1.20 19.38 20.23
N GLY A 804 1.64 19.35 18.98
CA GLY A 804 3.01 19.64 18.55
C GLY A 804 3.40 21.10 18.68
N HIS A 805 3.48 21.59 19.90
CA HIS A 805 4.03 22.90 20.25
C HIS A 805 5.53 22.96 20.00
N ASP A 806 6.02 24.12 19.57
CA ASP A 806 7.45 24.43 19.60
C ASP A 806 7.89 24.70 21.05
N PHE A 807 9.20 24.62 21.32
CA PHE A 807 9.75 24.81 22.66
C PHE A 807 9.46 26.22 23.17
N ASP A 808 9.07 26.34 24.45
CA ASP A 808 8.65 27.58 25.11
C ASP A 808 7.45 28.31 24.49
N ALA A 809 6.70 27.66 23.59
CA ALA A 809 5.45 28.23 23.07
C ALA A 809 4.39 28.36 24.17
N GLY A 810 3.64 29.46 24.16
CA GLY A 810 2.60 29.74 25.15
C GLY A 810 1.41 28.77 25.09
N ILE A 811 1.03 28.25 26.25
CA ILE A 811 -0.12 27.35 26.43
C ILE A 811 -1.28 28.15 27.02
N ALA A 812 -2.39 28.19 26.31
CA ALA A 812 -3.58 28.92 26.71
C ALA A 812 -4.52 28.05 27.55
N CYS A 813 -5.15 28.64 28.56
CA CYS A 813 -6.13 27.97 29.38
C CYS A 813 -7.36 27.61 28.54
N ALA A 814 -7.67 26.31 28.44
CA ALA A 814 -8.79 25.80 27.64
C ALA A 814 -10.16 26.14 28.22
N ARG A 815 -10.28 26.27 29.55
CA ARG A 815 -11.51 26.59 30.28
C ARG A 815 -11.14 27.31 31.58
N ALA A 816 -11.84 28.40 31.88
CA ALA A 816 -11.59 29.20 33.08
C ALA A 816 -11.70 28.38 34.38
N GLY A 817 -10.96 28.80 35.41
CA GLY A 817 -10.91 28.08 36.68
C GLY A 817 -9.91 28.69 37.66
N VAL A 818 -9.43 27.85 38.58
CA VAL A 818 -8.38 28.22 39.54
C VAL A 818 -7.20 27.25 39.42
N VAL A 819 -5.98 27.75 39.62
CA VAL A 819 -4.76 26.91 39.65
C VAL A 819 -4.85 25.97 40.85
N TRP A 820 -5.02 24.67 40.59
CA TRP A 820 -5.11 23.64 41.61
C TRP A 820 -3.73 23.27 42.16
N SER A 821 -2.85 22.85 41.26
CA SER A 821 -1.46 22.53 41.56
C SER A 821 -0.58 22.67 40.32
N PHE A 822 0.74 22.75 40.50
CA PHE A 822 1.70 22.64 39.40
C PHE A 822 3.06 22.11 39.87
N VAL A 823 3.80 21.54 38.94
CA VAL A 823 5.21 21.15 39.07
C VAL A 823 5.95 21.74 37.86
N GLU A 824 7.06 22.42 38.10
CA GLU A 824 7.86 23.06 37.04
C GLU A 824 9.38 22.98 37.27
N SER A 825 9.80 22.14 38.22
CA SER A 825 11.19 22.00 38.64
C SER A 825 11.96 20.94 37.84
N ILE A 826 11.29 20.16 37.01
CA ILE A 826 11.93 19.10 36.23
C ILE A 826 12.71 19.75 35.08
N PRO A 827 14.01 19.41 34.92
CA PRO A 827 14.81 19.89 33.80
C PRO A 827 14.25 19.45 32.45
N ASP A 828 14.29 20.33 31.45
CA ASP A 828 14.02 19.95 30.07
C ASP A 828 14.97 18.82 29.61
N SER A 829 14.44 17.92 28.79
CA SER A 829 15.00 16.64 28.35
C SER A 829 15.16 15.56 29.42
N ASP A 830 14.61 15.74 30.63
CA ASP A 830 14.51 14.67 31.63
C ASP A 830 13.28 13.79 31.34
N GLU A 831 13.49 12.49 31.12
CA GLU A 831 12.43 11.53 30.80
C GLU A 831 11.79 10.86 32.04
N SER A 832 12.31 11.12 33.25
CA SER A 832 11.93 10.40 34.47
C SER A 832 10.67 10.92 35.16
N ASP A 833 10.41 12.22 35.04
CA ASP A 833 9.23 12.91 35.58
C ASP A 833 8.91 14.12 34.68
N TRP A 834 7.81 14.81 34.90
CA TRP A 834 7.28 15.81 33.97
C TRP A 834 6.78 17.07 34.69
N ASN A 835 6.88 18.22 34.01
CA ASN A 835 6.27 19.46 34.48
C ASN A 835 4.83 19.57 34.00
N PHE A 836 3.95 20.08 34.85
CA PHE A 836 2.52 20.24 34.56
C PHE A 836 1.87 21.36 35.38
N ILE A 837 0.70 21.82 34.95
CA ILE A 837 -0.24 22.64 35.70
C ILE A 837 -1.64 22.02 35.65
N ILE A 838 -2.36 22.06 36.76
CA ILE A 838 -3.74 21.58 36.89
C ILE A 838 -4.66 22.76 37.17
N ILE A 839 -5.73 22.90 36.38
CA ILE A 839 -6.76 23.92 36.56
C ILE A 839 -8.05 23.24 37.03
N ARG A 840 -8.57 23.63 38.20
CA ARG A 840 -9.87 23.19 38.72
C ARG A 840 -10.97 24.09 38.21
N HIS A 841 -12.03 23.52 37.64
CA HIS A 841 -13.17 24.28 37.13
C HIS A 841 -14.22 24.50 38.22
N GLY A 842 -14.86 25.68 38.22
CA GLY A 842 -15.77 26.08 39.28
C GLY A 842 -17.13 25.37 39.24
N THR A 843 -17.88 25.58 38.15
CA THR A 843 -19.24 25.04 37.98
C THR A 843 -19.22 23.82 37.07
N PRO A 844 -19.68 22.64 37.54
CA PRO A 844 -19.88 21.47 36.68
C PRO A 844 -20.82 21.78 35.51
N ASP A 845 -20.39 21.46 34.31
CA ASP A 845 -21.21 21.49 33.12
C ASP A 845 -22.05 20.20 33.06
N PRO A 846 -23.39 20.31 32.95
CA PRO A 846 -24.27 19.15 33.02
C PRO A 846 -24.14 18.17 31.84
N VAL A 847 -23.50 18.58 30.73
CA VAL A 847 -23.30 17.77 29.53
C VAL A 847 -21.85 17.31 29.39
N HIS A 848 -20.89 18.19 29.68
CA HIS A 848 -19.47 17.96 29.40
C HIS A 848 -18.67 17.42 30.58
N ASP A 849 -19.21 17.48 31.80
CA ASP A 849 -18.51 17.02 33.01
C ASP A 849 -19.14 15.74 33.63
N ASP A 850 -19.87 14.94 32.84
CA ASP A 850 -20.46 13.66 33.28
C ASP A 850 -19.59 12.46 32.87
N ALA A 851 -18.94 11.83 33.86
CA ALA A 851 -18.14 10.62 33.69
C ALA A 851 -18.95 9.31 33.79
N GLY A 852 -20.29 9.39 33.72
CA GLY A 852 -21.23 8.26 33.87
C GLY A 852 -21.83 8.10 35.26
N ALA A 853 -21.55 9.02 36.18
CA ALA A 853 -22.10 9.05 37.54
C ALA A 853 -22.81 10.38 37.85
N GLY A 854 -23.13 11.16 36.82
CA GLY A 854 -23.65 12.51 36.90
C GLY A 854 -22.55 13.58 36.84
N PRO A 855 -22.93 14.85 36.65
CA PRO A 855 -22.00 15.97 36.51
C PRO A 855 -21.12 16.15 37.75
N ARG A 856 -19.80 16.27 37.55
CA ARG A 856 -18.82 16.51 38.63
C ARG A 856 -17.96 17.73 38.34
N VAL A 857 -17.28 18.25 39.37
CA VAL A 857 -16.19 19.19 39.14
C VAL A 857 -15.09 18.49 38.33
N THR A 858 -14.49 19.21 37.39
CA THR A 858 -13.43 18.70 36.53
C THR A 858 -12.12 19.48 36.71
N TYR A 859 -11.03 18.80 36.38
CA TYR A 859 -9.67 19.29 36.47
C TYR A 859 -8.99 19.09 35.12
N ALA A 860 -8.58 20.16 34.46
CA ALA A 860 -7.78 20.08 33.24
C ALA A 860 -6.30 20.06 33.60
N VAL A 861 -5.57 19.06 33.10
CA VAL A 861 -4.13 18.90 33.30
C VAL A 861 -3.43 19.25 32.00
N TYR A 862 -2.43 20.12 32.09
CA TYR A 862 -1.56 20.54 30.99
C TYR A 862 -0.13 20.15 31.36
N GLY A 863 0.51 19.27 30.59
CA GLY A 863 1.82 18.74 30.94
C GLY A 863 2.83 18.77 29.81
N HIS A 864 4.02 18.23 30.11
CA HIS A 864 5.24 18.42 29.33
C HIS A 864 5.60 19.91 29.22
N LEU A 865 5.50 20.64 30.34
CA LEU A 865 5.87 22.05 30.38
C LEU A 865 7.40 22.23 30.47
N SER A 866 7.89 23.40 30.09
CA SER A 866 9.31 23.71 30.26
C SER A 866 9.67 23.99 31.71
N THR A 867 10.95 23.85 32.05
CA THR A 867 11.43 24.19 33.39
C THR A 867 11.12 25.66 33.71
N GLY A 868 10.47 25.89 34.86
CA GLY A 868 9.99 27.23 35.25
C GLY A 868 8.92 27.82 34.31
N GLY A 869 8.30 27.01 33.45
CA GLY A 869 7.37 27.48 32.42
C GLY A 869 6.08 28.08 32.97
N VAL A 870 5.61 27.64 34.14
CA VAL A 870 4.42 28.20 34.80
C VAL A 870 4.75 29.57 35.36
N THR A 871 5.77 29.69 36.21
CA THR A 871 6.18 30.97 36.79
C THR A 871 6.49 32.01 35.72
N ARG A 872 7.12 31.62 34.61
CA ARG A 872 7.36 32.52 33.47
C ARG A 872 6.07 32.97 32.79
N ALA A 873 5.09 32.09 32.61
CA ALA A 873 3.78 32.44 32.05
C ALA A 873 3.01 33.45 32.93
N PHE A 874 3.20 33.42 34.25
CA PHE A 874 2.61 34.37 35.21
C PHE A 874 3.50 35.60 35.48
N GLY A 875 4.35 35.99 34.53
CA GLY A 875 5.16 37.22 34.62
C GLY A 875 6.30 37.14 35.64
N GLY A 876 6.80 35.94 35.92
CA GLY A 876 7.91 35.70 36.86
C GLY A 876 7.50 35.50 38.31
N THR A 877 6.20 35.51 38.62
CA THR A 877 5.67 35.19 39.95
C THR A 877 4.85 33.91 39.89
N ALA A 878 5.23 32.92 40.68
CA ALA A 878 4.50 31.65 40.75
C ALA A 878 3.03 31.88 41.19
N PRO A 879 2.04 31.26 40.52
CA PRO A 879 0.64 31.32 40.94
C PRO A 879 0.43 30.59 42.27
N VAL A 880 -0.59 30.98 43.02
CA VAL A 880 -1.00 30.30 44.26
C VAL A 880 -1.75 29.02 43.90
N GLN A 881 -1.36 27.90 44.53
CA GLN A 881 -1.98 26.59 44.33
C GLN A 881 -3.12 26.37 45.33
N GLU A 882 -4.34 26.15 44.83
CA GLU A 882 -5.54 25.85 45.64
C GLU A 882 -5.35 24.59 46.51
N SER A 883 -4.61 23.59 46.02
CA SER A 883 -4.32 22.36 46.77
C SER A 883 -3.47 22.58 48.02
N MET A 884 -2.70 23.68 48.07
CA MET A 884 -1.89 24.06 49.23
C MET A 884 -2.56 25.14 50.09
N SER A 885 -3.43 25.96 49.51
CA SER A 885 -4.14 27.03 50.19
C SER A 885 -5.57 27.14 49.66
N ALA A 886 -6.46 26.30 50.19
CA ALA A 886 -7.86 26.25 49.77
C ALA A 886 -8.54 27.62 49.89
N GLY A 887 -9.25 28.02 48.84
CA GLY A 887 -9.92 29.31 48.66
C GLY A 887 -9.02 30.43 48.12
N ASN A 888 -7.72 30.20 47.97
CA ASN A 888 -6.74 31.23 47.55
C ASN A 888 -6.04 30.89 46.23
N GLY A 889 -6.43 29.83 45.52
CA GLY A 889 -5.87 29.48 44.22
C GLY A 889 -5.97 30.64 43.22
N THR A 890 -4.92 30.87 42.45
CA THR A 890 -4.92 31.94 41.43
C THR A 890 -5.98 31.65 40.39
N ALA A 891 -6.91 32.59 40.20
CA ALA A 891 -7.92 32.50 39.15
C ALA A 891 -7.29 32.69 37.77
N VAL A 892 -7.73 31.89 36.80
CA VAL A 892 -7.34 31.98 35.40
C VAL A 892 -8.57 32.08 34.51
N THR A 893 -8.44 32.86 33.44
CA THR A 893 -9.47 33.01 32.42
C THR A 893 -9.18 32.11 31.22
N GLN A 894 -10.23 31.69 30.50
CA GLN A 894 -10.05 30.99 29.23
C GLN A 894 -9.26 31.90 28.26
N GLY A 895 -8.29 31.34 27.54
CA GLY A 895 -7.38 32.07 26.64
C GLY A 895 -6.14 32.66 27.32
N GLN A 896 -6.11 32.76 28.65
CA GLN A 896 -4.93 33.22 29.38
C GLN A 896 -3.76 32.23 29.22
N ILE A 897 -2.55 32.72 28.99
CA ILE A 897 -1.34 31.88 28.99
C ILE A 897 -1.03 31.43 30.42
N ILE A 898 -0.96 30.12 30.64
CA ILE A 898 -0.81 29.50 31.97
C ILE A 898 0.45 28.64 32.10
N GLY A 899 1.16 28.42 31.00
CA GLY A 899 2.42 27.67 30.96
C GLY A 899 3.12 27.85 29.62
N LEU A 900 4.33 27.33 29.54
CA LEU A 900 5.15 27.29 28.33
C LEU A 900 5.47 25.82 28.02
N ALA A 901 5.40 25.43 26.75
CA ALA A 901 5.67 24.06 26.31
C ALA A 901 7.15 23.71 26.49
N GLY A 902 7.42 22.46 26.86
CA GLY A 902 8.78 21.94 27.05
C GLY A 902 8.87 20.46 26.72
N ASP A 903 10.00 19.87 27.12
CA ASP A 903 10.32 18.48 26.79
C ASP A 903 10.69 17.74 28.07
N THR A 904 9.70 17.49 28.93
CA THR A 904 9.90 16.75 30.20
C THR A 904 9.08 15.49 30.22
N GLY A 905 9.46 14.47 30.98
CA GLY A 905 8.81 13.15 31.04
C GLY A 905 9.07 12.29 29.81
N MET A 906 8.47 11.09 29.78
CA MET A 906 8.53 10.22 28.60
C MET A 906 7.76 10.85 27.44
N SER A 907 8.49 11.58 26.61
CA SER A 907 8.01 12.35 25.48
C SER A 907 8.81 11.95 24.23
N PHE A 908 8.13 11.72 23.09
CA PHE A 908 8.84 11.41 21.85
C PHE A 908 9.58 12.64 21.31
N HIS A 909 8.99 13.83 21.46
CA HIS A 909 9.55 15.15 21.15
C HIS A 909 8.70 16.24 21.84
N ASN A 910 9.17 17.49 21.87
CA ASN A 910 8.44 18.63 22.47
C ASN A 910 6.98 18.70 22.01
N HIS A 911 6.04 18.72 22.96
CA HIS A 911 4.60 18.80 22.73
C HIS A 911 3.88 19.23 24.02
N LEU A 912 2.61 19.60 23.92
CA LEU A 912 1.71 19.77 25.07
C LEU A 912 0.83 18.53 25.20
N HIS A 913 0.82 17.90 26.37
CA HIS A 913 -0.17 16.88 26.73
C HIS A 913 -1.33 17.53 27.48
N MET A 914 -2.57 17.29 27.06
CA MET A 914 -3.77 17.73 27.77
C MET A 914 -4.75 16.59 28.02
N HIS A 915 -5.27 16.50 29.24
CA HIS A 915 -6.39 15.63 29.58
C HIS A 915 -7.26 16.22 30.69
N VAL A 916 -8.45 15.64 30.89
CA VAL A 916 -9.42 16.08 31.90
C VAL A 916 -9.70 14.95 32.88
N LEU A 917 -9.71 15.28 34.17
CA LEU A 917 -10.05 14.41 35.28
C LEU A 917 -11.36 14.86 35.94
N ALA A 918 -12.17 13.92 36.41
CA ALA A 918 -13.32 14.21 37.25
C ALA A 918 -12.90 14.31 38.73
N ASP A 919 -13.74 14.91 39.57
CA ASP A 919 -13.57 14.87 41.02
C ASP A 919 -13.80 13.45 41.57
N ASN A 920 -12.93 13.02 42.49
CA ASN A 920 -13.03 11.72 43.16
C ASN A 920 -14.11 11.67 44.25
N GLY A 921 -14.86 12.76 44.45
CA GLY A 921 -15.90 12.91 45.49
C GLY A 921 -15.39 13.53 46.79
N SER A 922 -14.08 13.81 46.89
CA SER A 922 -13.44 14.45 48.05
C SER A 922 -12.91 15.86 47.77
N GLY A 923 -13.27 16.45 46.63
CA GLY A 923 -12.73 17.75 46.23
C GLY A 923 -11.30 17.65 45.67
N GLN A 924 -10.94 16.49 45.12
CA GLN A 924 -9.62 16.20 44.55
C GLN A 924 -9.78 15.54 43.17
N PRO A 925 -8.80 15.69 42.26
CA PRO A 925 -8.82 15.02 40.97
C PRO A 925 -8.76 13.49 41.15
N ASP A 926 -9.62 12.78 40.42
CA ASP A 926 -9.55 11.33 40.27
C ASP A 926 -8.42 10.96 39.32
N THR A 927 -7.27 10.60 39.89
CA THR A 927 -6.07 10.22 39.12
C THR A 927 -6.12 8.79 38.59
N SER A 928 -7.26 8.08 38.68
CA SER A 928 -7.39 6.74 38.12
C SER A 928 -7.57 6.75 36.60
N ILE A 929 -8.38 7.67 36.07
CA ILE A 929 -8.76 7.67 34.65
C ILE A 929 -9.15 9.06 34.14
N ALA A 930 -8.68 9.40 32.94
CA ALA A 930 -9.14 10.58 32.20
C ALA A 930 -10.52 10.34 31.57
N ILE A 931 -11.34 11.39 31.50
CA ILE A 931 -12.71 11.31 30.96
C ILE A 931 -12.77 11.79 29.51
N PRO A 932 -13.74 11.30 28.69
CA PRO A 932 -13.95 11.82 27.33
C PRO A 932 -14.38 13.29 27.36
N PHE A 933 -13.76 14.12 26.52
CA PHE A 933 -14.12 15.54 26.36
C PHE A 933 -13.89 16.02 24.92
N VAL A 934 -14.55 17.13 24.55
CA VAL A 934 -14.56 17.71 23.20
C VAL A 934 -14.30 19.22 23.25
N PHE A 935 -13.92 19.83 22.12
CA PHE A 935 -13.62 21.26 22.01
C PHE A 935 -14.67 22.03 21.21
N GLN A 936 -14.96 23.25 21.63
CA GLN A 936 -15.98 24.09 21.01
C GLN A 936 -15.56 24.69 19.67
N ASP A 937 -14.29 25.05 19.53
CA ASP A 937 -13.68 25.66 18.34
C ASP A 937 -13.20 24.64 17.29
N VAL A 938 -13.46 23.35 17.51
CA VAL A 938 -13.22 22.27 16.54
C VAL A 938 -14.48 21.98 15.74
N GLU A 939 -14.39 21.90 14.42
CA GLU A 939 -15.53 21.58 13.55
C GLU A 939 -16.16 20.21 13.85
N GLY A 940 -17.45 20.05 13.52
CA GLY A 940 -18.17 18.79 13.70
C GLY A 940 -18.44 18.45 15.17
N ASP A 941 -18.11 17.21 15.57
CA ASP A 941 -18.34 16.67 16.91
C ASP A 941 -17.43 17.24 18.00
N GLY A 942 -16.42 18.03 17.62
CA GLY A 942 -15.45 18.62 18.54
C GLY A 942 -14.37 17.66 19.04
N VAL A 943 -14.33 16.43 18.52
CA VAL A 943 -13.36 15.40 18.92
C VAL A 943 -12.09 15.58 18.08
N LEU A 944 -10.96 15.78 18.75
CA LEU A 944 -9.67 15.78 18.04
C LEU A 944 -9.29 14.36 17.63
N ARG A 945 -8.61 14.27 16.49
CA ARG A 945 -8.07 13.03 15.95
C ARG A 945 -6.58 13.20 15.73
N SER A 946 -5.81 12.17 16.06
CA SER A 946 -4.38 12.09 15.75
C SER A 946 -4.16 12.35 14.26
N ARG A 947 -2.99 12.90 13.93
CA ARG A 947 -2.55 13.15 12.56
C ARG A 947 -3.36 14.21 11.83
N ARG A 948 -3.91 15.18 12.56
CA ARG A 948 -4.67 16.30 12.01
C ARG A 948 -4.21 17.60 12.64
N TRP A 949 -4.33 18.70 11.90
CA TRP A 949 -4.14 20.02 12.47
C TRP A 949 -5.48 20.65 12.80
N TYR A 950 -5.44 21.48 13.82
CA TYR A 950 -6.59 22.24 14.28
C TYR A 950 -6.18 23.68 14.48
N LYS A 951 -7.08 24.60 14.13
CA LYS A 951 -6.89 26.03 14.31
C LYS A 951 -7.65 26.47 15.56
N SER A 952 -6.97 27.12 16.49
CA SER A 952 -7.57 27.56 17.75
C SER A 952 -8.42 28.83 17.59
N GLY A 953 -9.56 28.85 18.28
CA GLY A 953 -10.37 30.05 18.50
C GLY A 953 -10.13 30.70 19.87
N ASN A 954 -9.18 30.19 20.66
CA ASN A 954 -8.97 30.55 22.06
C ASN A 954 -8.11 31.82 22.23
N GLY A 955 -8.73 32.96 22.50
CA GLY A 955 -8.01 34.20 22.80
C GLY A 955 -8.91 35.39 23.07
#